data_AF-A0A928NW76-F1
#
_entry.id   AF-A0A928NW76-F1
#
_cell.length_a   1.000
_cell.length_b   1.000
_cell.length_c   1.000
_cell.angle_alpha   90.00
_cell.angle_beta   90.00
_cell.angle_gamma   90.00
#
_symmetry.space_group_name_H-M   'P 1'
#
loop_
_entity.id
_entity.type
_entity.pdbx_description
1 polymer ?
#
loop_
_entity_poly.entity_id
_entity_poly.type
_entity_poly.pdbx_seq_one_letter_code
_entity_poly.pdbx_strand_id
1 'polypeptide(L)'
;MKKMTKKQRSLFIILCSCLVLVIIAGAAITYFIFADRTNALEGSYARQSLPDYKQFLPENAIKNMFDDKGGFAYLVGSNIYYVNGEYKTTSDTPCIKESVTTGEGENTTTTTTLYINVPEYGKKTPEELAAALNCEYIVYDNKLVIFSYKENFVDTFNDVYTLEAFILYLKGADEADIKNAFVTLPNFITNGANNSVYYTDSNLNLGVQTQIYSLQMEGFDTGYEQVADGPMIIAGQGENKNNNTIVRVFNTKQACIAQFLAFPSSVKGGVDVKAGKLPGTDDILIATAAYDSSIRAARSIKVFDTFGTLCYSLIPEGIEAPYAIEVGNFTGKSGEMCLFVTSRNFNPGKTKCALYNLKDGSFLKTIKGGFNKNLSTQKIVVSSFTSSTALDKAELAMSFSVSGDVYYLNCEKNGTWTKAEYILSQNATAIYDSAFDGQLLAATTGDTTSEIIIYGSPDSGINGASMLNVGHKENMFYSTYAEESDTSYVDYAKFNHMRTDYDNAAIYNIRYLNDEKLANIDEYWDRLKYKDWTFKLTSDRVAMFHAHSNMWEPCFTHRWSKITSLTSLISITDTETGYPAYVSIGRDNLSGEYVELNSSFYVATYADAIPEMAKMRIYPLRTMLQQLVTEFRGTEGNPENLVAVSPVHEHEIDVAGSIGDYHPNMIKGFAEYLLSLYGSVENINKHFGTGFADEADIDAPRYDPEGENLQECRGDWDIYGKSDYFTQWSLYTRYIINKRIMEAYREALIAGFPPESINAHQIPEGDAVGGFLGEAHTRLSPTDVVSICGTAYGGTRYGIIYNNPNNFLALSYASGHYNTTLGEYSSLSGSWIDAYEQLVYFRNNGVKFTHVLVPYDSSSAQYKNVSNAEKAAIGMLQKDNEPRTVSTGGTGAMHPVYRGDKSYNIVQLGDSDKNGLLKS
;
A
#
# COMPACT_ATOMS: atom_id res chain seq x y z
N MET A 1 51.09 -30.08 -41.65
CA MET A 1 50.82 -30.86 -40.41
C MET A 1 51.56 -32.22 -40.29
N LYS A 2 52.43 -32.63 -41.23
CA LYS A 2 53.16 -33.92 -41.18
C LYS A 2 54.57 -33.88 -40.52
N LYS A 3 54.98 -32.76 -39.89
CA LYS A 3 56.30 -32.63 -39.22
C LYS A 3 56.24 -31.97 -37.82
N MET A 4 55.16 -32.16 -37.07
CA MET A 4 55.06 -31.66 -35.68
C MET A 4 55.17 -32.82 -34.69
N THR A 5 55.98 -32.63 -33.65
CA THR A 5 56.11 -33.60 -32.54
C THR A 5 54.81 -33.68 -31.73
N LYS A 6 54.60 -34.78 -30.99
CA LYS A 6 53.36 -35.01 -30.23
C LYS A 6 53.05 -33.86 -29.26
N LYS A 7 54.08 -33.30 -28.61
CA LYS A 7 53.98 -32.14 -27.71
C LYS A 7 53.58 -30.84 -28.43
N GLN A 8 54.11 -30.62 -29.64
CA GLN A 8 53.74 -29.48 -30.49
C GLN A 8 52.30 -29.58 -31.02
N ARG A 9 51.81 -30.81 -31.29
CA ARG A 9 50.41 -31.02 -31.67
C ARG A 9 49.45 -30.72 -30.52
N SER A 10 49.76 -31.18 -29.31
CA SER A 10 48.94 -30.87 -28.12
C SER A 10 48.91 -29.37 -27.83
N LEU A 11 50.06 -28.68 -27.92
CA LEU A 11 50.11 -27.23 -27.70
C LEU A 11 49.36 -26.46 -28.78
N PHE A 12 49.43 -26.89 -30.04
CA PHE A 12 48.69 -26.28 -31.14
C PHE A 12 47.18 -26.49 -31.02
N ILE A 13 46.73 -27.68 -30.57
CA ILE A 13 45.32 -27.94 -30.29
C ILE A 13 44.82 -27.06 -29.14
N ILE A 14 45.58 -26.93 -28.05
CA ILE A 14 45.21 -26.06 -26.93
C ILE A 14 45.13 -24.59 -27.39
N LEU A 15 46.11 -24.11 -28.16
CA LEU A 15 46.07 -22.75 -28.70
C LEU A 15 44.89 -22.52 -29.64
N CYS A 16 44.56 -23.48 -30.51
CA CYS A 16 43.37 -23.40 -31.35
C CYS A 16 42.08 -23.42 -30.53
N SER A 17 41.98 -24.25 -29.49
CA SER A 17 40.82 -24.30 -28.61
C SER A 17 40.64 -23.01 -27.81
N CYS A 18 41.74 -22.43 -27.28
CA CYS A 18 41.71 -21.12 -26.63
C CYS A 18 41.33 -20.00 -27.60
N LEU A 19 41.85 -20.03 -28.83
CA LEU A 19 41.50 -19.02 -29.85
C LEU A 19 40.01 -19.13 -30.25
N VAL A 20 39.49 -20.36 -30.39
CA VAL A 20 38.06 -20.60 -30.66
C VAL A 20 37.21 -20.14 -29.48
N LEU A 21 37.61 -20.40 -28.23
CA LEU A 21 36.92 -19.89 -27.05
C LEU A 21 36.94 -18.37 -26.95
N VAL A 22 38.05 -17.71 -27.28
CA VAL A 22 38.16 -16.24 -27.31
C VAL A 22 37.32 -15.65 -28.45
N ILE A 23 37.25 -16.32 -29.61
CA ILE A 23 36.40 -15.89 -30.72
C ILE A 23 34.92 -16.10 -30.39
N ILE A 24 34.54 -17.22 -29.75
CA ILE A 24 33.16 -17.48 -29.31
C ILE A 24 32.77 -16.52 -28.19
N ALA A 25 33.63 -16.30 -27.20
CA ALA A 25 33.39 -15.33 -26.13
C ALA A 25 33.35 -13.90 -26.66
N GLY A 26 34.25 -13.54 -27.59
CA GLY A 26 34.25 -12.25 -28.26
C GLY A 26 33.02 -12.05 -29.13
N ALA A 27 32.57 -13.07 -29.86
CA ALA A 27 31.35 -13.04 -30.65
C ALA A 27 30.10 -13.04 -29.76
N ALA A 28 30.09 -13.75 -28.62
CA ALA A 28 29.00 -13.75 -27.66
C ALA A 28 28.92 -12.42 -26.91
N ILE A 29 30.05 -11.83 -26.50
CA ILE A 29 30.12 -10.51 -25.87
C ILE A 29 29.75 -9.43 -26.89
N THR A 30 30.21 -9.53 -28.14
CA THR A 30 29.80 -8.62 -29.22
C THR A 30 28.32 -8.83 -29.56
N TYR A 31 27.80 -10.05 -29.54
CA TYR A 31 26.37 -10.31 -29.70
C TYR A 31 25.58 -9.92 -28.46
N PHE A 32 26.14 -9.83 -27.26
CA PHE A 32 25.43 -9.39 -26.06
C PHE A 32 25.47 -7.86 -25.89
N ILE A 33 26.55 -7.22 -26.37
CA ILE A 33 26.76 -5.77 -26.40
C ILE A 33 26.11 -5.13 -27.64
N PHE A 34 26.07 -5.84 -28.78
CA PHE A 34 25.48 -5.40 -30.05
C PHE A 34 24.27 -6.24 -30.50
N ALA A 35 23.75 -7.18 -29.69
CA ALA A 35 22.36 -7.62 -29.89
C ALA A 35 21.52 -6.37 -29.80
N ASP A 36 20.95 -6.03 -30.94
CA ASP A 36 20.23 -4.82 -31.17
C ASP A 36 18.98 -4.84 -30.27
N ARG A 37 19.12 -4.40 -29.01
CA ARG A 37 18.02 -4.14 -28.06
C ARG A 37 17.10 -3.00 -28.58
N THR A 38 17.30 -2.56 -29.83
CA THR A 38 16.55 -1.51 -30.52
C THR A 38 15.51 -2.02 -31.52
N ASN A 39 15.41 -3.33 -31.75
CA ASN A 39 14.32 -3.90 -32.55
C ASN A 39 13.08 -4.10 -31.67
N ALA A 40 11.90 -3.82 -32.23
CA ALA A 40 10.64 -4.12 -31.58
C ALA A 40 10.57 -5.62 -31.30
N LEU A 41 10.17 -5.99 -30.08
CA LEU A 41 9.91 -7.37 -29.70
C LEU A 41 8.67 -7.84 -30.48
N GLU A 42 8.88 -8.63 -31.54
CA GLU A 42 7.81 -9.30 -32.28
C GLU A 42 7.60 -10.69 -31.68
N GLY A 43 6.43 -10.91 -31.07
CA GLY A 43 6.05 -12.17 -30.46
C GLY A 43 4.54 -12.21 -30.20
N SER A 44 3.96 -13.41 -30.21
CA SER A 44 2.59 -13.64 -29.73
C SER A 44 2.65 -13.76 -28.21
N TYR A 45 2.16 -12.75 -27.50
CA TYR A 45 2.16 -12.73 -26.04
C TYR A 45 0.79 -13.16 -25.51
N ALA A 46 0.80 -14.01 -24.48
CA ALA A 46 -0.43 -14.44 -23.80
C ALA A 46 -0.91 -13.34 -22.86
N ARG A 47 -2.20 -13.00 -22.94
CA ARG A 47 -2.85 -12.09 -21.99
C ARG A 47 -2.92 -12.73 -20.61
N GLN A 48 -2.79 -11.92 -19.57
CA GLN A 48 -3.08 -12.35 -18.20
C GLN A 48 -4.23 -11.52 -17.62
N SER A 49 -5.28 -12.19 -17.16
CA SER A 49 -6.36 -11.55 -16.38
C SER A 49 -5.90 -11.30 -14.95
N LEU A 50 -6.61 -10.44 -14.21
CA LEU A 50 -6.37 -10.31 -12.77
C LEU A 50 -6.50 -11.69 -12.09
N PRO A 51 -5.56 -12.09 -11.19
CA PRO A 51 -5.72 -13.31 -10.42
C PRO A 51 -7.07 -13.31 -9.72
N ASP A 52 -7.77 -14.43 -9.77
CA ASP A 52 -8.98 -14.59 -8.99
C ASP A 52 -8.59 -14.81 -7.52
N TYR A 53 -8.70 -13.74 -6.76
CA TYR A 53 -8.39 -13.74 -5.33
C TYR A 53 -9.50 -14.36 -4.47
N LYS A 54 -10.63 -14.79 -5.06
CA LYS A 54 -11.74 -15.40 -4.32
C LYS A 54 -11.33 -16.66 -3.56
N GLN A 55 -10.32 -17.39 -4.02
CA GLN A 55 -9.82 -18.58 -3.33
C GLN A 55 -9.30 -18.32 -1.91
N PHE A 56 -8.89 -17.08 -1.60
CA PHE A 56 -8.43 -16.68 -0.28
C PHE A 56 -9.56 -16.23 0.64
N LEU A 57 -10.79 -16.06 0.12
CA LEU A 57 -11.93 -15.74 0.97
C LEU A 57 -12.16 -16.88 1.99
N PRO A 58 -12.57 -16.58 3.23
CA PRO A 58 -12.55 -17.55 4.32
C PRO A 58 -13.19 -18.90 3.98
N GLU A 59 -14.39 -18.87 3.40
CA GLU A 59 -15.14 -20.08 3.01
C GLU A 59 -14.42 -20.91 1.92
N ASN A 60 -13.74 -20.26 0.98
CA ASN A 60 -12.98 -20.95 -0.07
C ASN A 60 -11.64 -21.46 0.46
N ALA A 61 -10.98 -20.71 1.34
CA ALA A 61 -9.77 -21.14 2.02
C ALA A 61 -10.03 -22.38 2.90
N ILE A 62 -11.16 -22.41 3.63
CA ILE A 62 -11.61 -23.60 4.38
C ILE A 62 -11.82 -24.78 3.44
N LYS A 63 -12.47 -24.59 2.28
CA LYS A 63 -12.65 -25.67 1.30
C LYS A 63 -11.32 -26.22 0.77
N ASN A 64 -10.32 -25.36 0.58
CA ASN A 64 -8.99 -25.74 0.10
C ASN A 64 -8.16 -26.57 1.11
N MET A 65 -8.58 -26.64 2.37
CA MET A 65 -8.03 -27.57 3.37
C MET A 65 -8.35 -29.03 3.06
N PHE A 66 -9.34 -29.30 2.21
CA PHE A 66 -9.79 -30.63 1.85
C PHE A 66 -9.49 -30.94 0.38
N ASP A 67 -9.27 -32.22 0.06
CA ASP A 67 -9.18 -32.70 -1.31
C ASP A 67 -10.56 -33.20 -1.80
N ASP A 68 -10.60 -33.83 -2.98
CA ASP A 68 -11.83 -34.39 -3.55
C ASP A 68 -12.48 -35.48 -2.68
N LYS A 69 -11.76 -36.04 -1.69
CA LYS A 69 -12.31 -37.02 -0.74
C LYS A 69 -13.01 -36.36 0.44
N GLY A 70 -12.88 -35.04 0.60
CA GLY A 70 -13.55 -34.26 1.63
C GLY A 70 -12.85 -34.33 2.99
N GLY A 71 -13.63 -34.14 4.05
CA GLY A 71 -13.14 -34.07 5.42
C GLY A 71 -14.20 -33.63 6.42
N PHE A 72 -13.80 -33.55 7.69
CA PHE A 72 -14.69 -33.35 8.82
C PHE A 72 -14.12 -32.28 9.74
N ALA A 73 -14.96 -31.45 10.34
CA ALA A 73 -14.52 -30.57 11.42
C ALA A 73 -15.56 -30.45 12.53
N TYR A 74 -15.07 -30.41 13.76
CA TYR A 74 -15.88 -30.35 14.97
C TYR A 74 -15.31 -29.30 15.93
N LEU A 75 -16.20 -28.45 16.44
CA LEU A 75 -15.87 -27.42 17.42
C LEU A 75 -16.44 -27.81 18.79
N VAL A 76 -15.63 -27.68 19.84
CA VAL A 76 -16.04 -27.93 21.23
C VAL A 76 -17.29 -27.11 21.56
N GLY A 77 -18.32 -27.78 22.09
CA GLY A 77 -19.54 -27.09 22.53
C GLY A 77 -20.48 -26.66 21.40
N SER A 78 -20.13 -26.85 20.12
CA SER A 78 -21.01 -26.49 19.00
C SER A 78 -21.92 -27.64 18.57
N ASN A 79 -23.15 -27.31 18.17
CA ASN A 79 -24.07 -28.24 17.51
C ASN A 79 -23.98 -28.18 15.97
N ILE A 80 -23.12 -27.31 15.45
CA ILE A 80 -22.81 -27.21 14.01
C ILE A 80 -21.46 -27.89 13.79
N TYR A 81 -21.38 -28.70 12.76
CA TYR A 81 -20.17 -29.42 12.36
C TYR A 81 -20.04 -29.41 10.83
N TYR A 82 -18.84 -29.66 10.32
CA TYR A 82 -18.57 -29.65 8.89
C TYR A 82 -18.34 -31.07 8.38
N VAL A 83 -18.93 -31.42 7.24
CA VAL A 83 -18.71 -32.70 6.55
C VAL A 83 -18.74 -32.49 5.05
N ASN A 84 -17.64 -32.82 4.37
CA ASN A 84 -17.55 -32.94 2.91
C ASN A 84 -18.11 -31.74 2.14
N GLY A 85 -17.71 -30.52 2.51
CA GLY A 85 -18.17 -29.31 1.82
C GLY A 85 -19.39 -28.63 2.44
N GLU A 86 -20.04 -29.25 3.42
CA GLU A 86 -21.32 -28.78 3.98
C GLU A 86 -21.28 -28.62 5.50
N TYR A 87 -21.87 -27.52 5.99
CA TYR A 87 -22.17 -27.35 7.41
C TYR A 87 -23.47 -28.06 7.77
N LYS A 88 -23.45 -28.87 8.83
CA LYS A 88 -24.56 -29.67 9.31
C LYS A 88 -24.86 -29.35 10.77
N THR A 89 -26.12 -29.52 11.17
CA THR A 89 -26.57 -29.31 12.55
C THR A 89 -27.03 -30.62 13.18
N THR A 90 -26.77 -30.79 14.46
CA THR A 90 -27.18 -31.95 15.28
C THR A 90 -27.86 -31.48 16.57
N SER A 91 -28.63 -32.37 17.22
CA SER A 91 -29.24 -32.09 18.53
C SER A 91 -28.23 -32.09 19.67
N ASP A 92 -27.20 -32.92 19.56
CA ASP A 92 -26.17 -33.12 20.58
C ASP A 92 -24.82 -32.62 20.09
N THR A 93 -24.03 -32.04 21.00
CA THR A 93 -22.69 -31.54 20.69
C THR A 93 -21.75 -32.71 20.36
N PRO A 94 -21.20 -32.78 19.13
CA PRO A 94 -20.34 -33.87 18.71
C PRO A 94 -18.94 -33.75 19.30
N CYS A 95 -18.46 -32.57 19.71
CA CYS A 95 -17.14 -32.40 20.33
C CYS A 95 -17.25 -31.85 21.75
N ILE A 96 -16.68 -32.55 22.72
CA ILE A 96 -16.70 -32.19 24.14
C ILE A 96 -15.30 -32.23 24.74
N LYS A 97 -15.10 -31.43 25.79
CA LYS A 97 -13.86 -31.32 26.56
C LYS A 97 -14.08 -31.99 27.92
N GLU A 98 -13.20 -32.93 28.29
CA GLU A 98 -13.23 -33.59 29.60
C GLU A 98 -11.89 -33.39 30.31
N SER A 99 -11.94 -32.81 31.51
CA SER A 99 -10.76 -32.54 32.34
C SER A 99 -10.69 -33.53 33.50
N VAL A 100 -9.53 -34.13 33.70
CA VAL A 100 -9.22 -35.02 34.82
C VAL A 100 -8.09 -34.38 35.63
N THR A 101 -8.36 -34.03 36.88
CA THR A 101 -7.34 -33.54 37.81
C THR A 101 -6.79 -34.71 38.63
N THR A 102 -5.48 -34.92 38.57
CA THR A 102 -4.77 -35.94 39.34
C THR A 102 -3.73 -35.29 40.25
N GLY A 103 -3.64 -35.70 41.52
CA GLY A 103 -2.68 -35.20 42.51
C GLY A 103 -3.33 -34.66 43.79
N GLU A 104 -2.50 -34.32 44.78
CA GLU A 104 -2.91 -33.70 46.06
C GLU A 104 -2.02 -32.50 46.39
N GLY A 105 -2.61 -31.42 46.93
CA GLY A 105 -1.88 -30.21 47.34
C GLY A 105 -1.42 -29.33 46.16
N GLU A 106 -0.21 -28.77 46.25
CA GLU A 106 0.38 -27.90 45.22
C GLU A 106 0.85 -28.66 43.94
N ASN A 107 0.78 -30.00 43.94
CA ASN A 107 1.14 -30.87 42.82
C ASN A 107 -0.09 -31.49 42.15
N THR A 108 -1.09 -30.69 41.80
CA THR A 108 -2.23 -31.13 40.98
C THR A 108 -1.94 -30.89 39.51
N THR A 109 -2.18 -31.90 38.68
CA THR A 109 -2.12 -31.79 37.21
C THR A 109 -3.52 -32.02 36.66
N THR A 110 -4.04 -31.03 35.93
CA THR A 110 -5.32 -31.16 35.21
C THR A 110 -5.01 -31.48 33.75
N THR A 111 -5.25 -32.72 33.35
CA THR A 111 -5.18 -33.13 31.94
C THR A 111 -6.53 -32.94 31.31
N THR A 112 -6.58 -32.22 30.18
CA THR A 112 -7.82 -32.04 29.45
C THR A 112 -7.76 -32.74 28.10
N THR A 113 -8.76 -33.59 27.82
CA THR A 113 -8.86 -34.39 26.60
C THR A 113 -10.10 -33.99 25.80
N LEU A 114 -9.95 -33.88 24.48
CA LEU A 114 -11.07 -33.71 23.56
C LEU A 114 -11.63 -35.06 23.14
N TYR A 115 -12.95 -35.15 23.08
CA TYR A 115 -13.66 -36.32 22.58
C TYR A 115 -14.64 -35.92 21.49
N ILE A 116 -14.72 -36.74 20.45
CA ILE A 116 -15.64 -36.61 19.35
C ILE A 116 -16.60 -37.79 19.38
N ASN A 117 -17.88 -37.50 19.49
CA ASN A 117 -18.96 -38.46 19.49
C ASN A 117 -19.63 -38.48 18.11
N VAL A 118 -19.25 -39.44 17.29
CA VAL A 118 -19.84 -39.66 15.97
C VAL A 118 -20.71 -40.91 16.03
N PRO A 119 -21.99 -40.89 15.62
CA PRO A 119 -22.88 -42.05 15.75
C PRO A 119 -22.31 -43.36 15.17
N GLU A 120 -21.50 -43.25 14.12
CA GLU A 120 -20.90 -44.38 13.41
C GLU A 120 -19.68 -44.98 14.13
N TYR A 121 -18.95 -44.19 14.92
CA TYR A 121 -17.68 -44.58 15.55
C TYR A 121 -17.70 -44.53 17.09
N GLY A 122 -18.79 -44.03 17.67
CA GLY A 122 -18.92 -43.74 19.09
C GLY A 122 -18.06 -42.55 19.52
N LYS A 123 -17.85 -42.45 20.85
CA LYS A 123 -16.99 -41.45 21.47
C LYS A 123 -15.52 -41.88 21.34
N LYS A 124 -14.69 -41.07 20.67
CA LYS A 124 -13.26 -41.31 20.43
C LYS A 124 -12.44 -40.04 20.65
N THR A 125 -11.15 -40.18 20.96
CA THR A 125 -10.22 -39.04 20.88
C THR A 125 -9.98 -38.67 19.40
N PRO A 126 -9.46 -37.46 19.10
CA PRO A 126 -9.07 -37.10 17.74
C PRO A 126 -8.15 -38.12 17.07
N GLU A 127 -7.11 -38.58 17.77
CA GLU A 127 -6.16 -39.58 17.28
C GLU A 127 -6.84 -40.92 16.95
N GLU A 128 -7.68 -41.43 17.87
CA GLU A 128 -8.39 -42.69 17.68
C GLU A 128 -9.36 -42.64 16.49
N LEU A 129 -10.00 -41.48 16.29
CA LEU A 129 -10.93 -41.27 15.17
C LEU A 129 -10.17 -41.13 13.85
N ALA A 130 -9.06 -40.38 13.82
CA ALA A 130 -8.20 -40.25 12.65
C ALA A 130 -7.66 -41.61 12.19
N ALA A 131 -7.19 -42.43 13.12
CA ALA A 131 -6.75 -43.80 12.84
C ALA A 131 -7.89 -44.69 12.31
N ALA A 132 -9.11 -44.54 12.84
CA ALA A 132 -10.28 -45.29 12.35
C ALA A 132 -10.72 -44.86 10.95
N LEU A 133 -10.57 -43.57 10.61
CA LEU A 133 -10.92 -42.99 9.32
C LEU A 133 -9.78 -43.08 8.29
N ASN A 134 -8.57 -43.42 8.73
CA ASN A 134 -7.34 -43.40 7.92
C ASN A 134 -7.15 -42.02 7.24
N CYS A 135 -7.13 -40.97 8.07
CA CYS A 135 -6.93 -39.58 7.66
C CYS A 135 -5.98 -38.84 8.61
N GLU A 136 -5.53 -37.66 8.19
CA GLU A 136 -4.79 -36.73 9.03
C GLU A 136 -5.74 -35.93 9.92
N TYR A 137 -5.25 -35.45 11.06
CA TYR A 137 -6.01 -34.55 11.92
C TYR A 137 -5.14 -33.45 12.50
N ILE A 138 -5.79 -32.32 12.82
CA ILE A 138 -5.21 -31.28 13.65
C ILE A 138 -6.15 -30.90 14.79
N VAL A 139 -5.58 -30.44 15.90
CA VAL A 139 -6.30 -29.81 17.00
C VAL A 139 -5.79 -28.38 17.11
N TYR A 140 -6.67 -27.41 16.93
CA TYR A 140 -6.38 -25.99 17.05
C TYR A 140 -7.02 -25.42 18.32
N ASP A 141 -6.20 -24.71 19.12
CA ASP A 141 -6.57 -24.04 20.37
C ASP A 141 -7.36 -24.92 21.37
N ASN A 142 -7.11 -26.23 21.37
CA ASN A 142 -7.88 -27.21 22.17
C ASN A 142 -9.42 -27.07 22.03
N LYS A 143 -9.90 -26.57 20.88
CA LYS A 143 -11.31 -26.27 20.62
C LYS A 143 -11.78 -26.79 19.27
N LEU A 144 -10.98 -26.65 18.22
CA LEU A 144 -11.34 -27.06 16.87
C LEU A 144 -10.55 -28.31 16.47
N VAL A 145 -11.25 -29.36 16.06
CA VAL A 145 -10.64 -30.58 15.51
C VAL A 145 -11.04 -30.72 14.05
N ILE A 146 -10.05 -30.84 13.17
CA ILE A 146 -10.26 -31.01 11.72
C ILE A 146 -9.61 -32.31 11.26
N PHE A 147 -10.31 -33.04 10.42
CA PHE A 147 -9.87 -34.28 9.77
C PHE A 147 -9.84 -34.09 8.27
N SER A 148 -8.72 -34.40 7.63
CA SER A 148 -8.55 -34.28 6.18
C SER A 148 -7.84 -35.51 5.62
N TYR A 149 -8.25 -35.93 4.42
CA TYR A 149 -7.55 -36.98 3.68
C TYR A 149 -6.33 -36.45 2.90
N LYS A 150 -6.11 -35.13 2.93
CA LYS A 150 -4.96 -34.44 2.38
C LYS A 150 -3.83 -34.40 3.41
N GLU A 151 -2.64 -34.82 3.02
CA GLU A 151 -1.43 -34.70 3.86
C GLU A 151 -1.02 -33.23 4.03
N ASN A 152 -0.51 -32.86 5.21
CA ASN A 152 -0.03 -31.51 5.53
C ASN A 152 -1.02 -30.41 5.09
N PHE A 153 -2.31 -30.64 5.37
CA PHE A 153 -3.39 -29.84 4.79
C PHE A 153 -3.53 -28.44 5.39
N VAL A 154 -2.94 -28.21 6.56
CA VAL A 154 -3.02 -26.96 7.32
C VAL A 154 -1.85 -26.87 8.30
N ASP A 155 -1.38 -25.66 8.54
CA ASP A 155 -0.45 -25.32 9.62
C ASP A 155 -1.12 -24.37 10.63
N THR A 156 -1.06 -24.68 11.92
CA THR A 156 -1.83 -23.94 12.94
C THR A 156 -1.34 -22.52 13.18
N PHE A 157 -0.13 -22.18 12.71
CA PHE A 157 0.44 -20.84 12.84
C PHE A 157 0.19 -20.01 11.58
N ASN A 158 0.53 -20.55 10.41
CA ASN A 158 0.40 -19.87 9.12
C ASN A 158 -1.07 -19.74 8.67
N ASP A 159 -1.92 -20.73 8.99
CA ASP A 159 -3.34 -20.76 8.63
C ASP A 159 -4.27 -20.30 9.76
N VAL A 160 -3.72 -19.66 10.81
CA VAL A 160 -4.46 -19.20 12.00
C VAL A 160 -5.74 -18.44 11.65
N TYR A 161 -5.70 -17.54 10.66
CA TYR A 161 -6.89 -16.76 10.27
C TYR A 161 -7.95 -17.61 9.56
N THR A 162 -7.55 -18.62 8.80
CA THR A 162 -8.50 -19.55 8.19
C THR A 162 -9.14 -20.46 9.25
N LEU A 163 -8.36 -20.89 10.25
CA LEU A 163 -8.86 -21.67 11.39
C LEU A 163 -9.83 -20.85 12.26
N GLU A 164 -9.50 -19.60 12.58
CA GLU A 164 -10.38 -18.67 13.29
C GLU A 164 -11.70 -18.44 12.52
N ALA A 165 -11.63 -18.26 11.20
CA ALA A 165 -12.83 -18.14 10.40
C ALA A 165 -13.68 -19.43 10.43
N PHE A 166 -13.03 -20.60 10.40
CA PHE A 166 -13.73 -21.88 10.51
C PHE A 166 -14.45 -22.02 11.85
N ILE A 167 -13.83 -21.56 12.95
CA ILE A 167 -14.48 -21.46 14.26
C ILE A 167 -15.74 -20.58 14.16
N LEU A 168 -15.67 -19.40 13.54
CA LEU A 168 -16.83 -18.51 13.41
C LEU A 168 -18.00 -19.18 12.68
N TYR A 169 -17.74 -19.88 11.57
CA TYR A 169 -18.78 -20.63 10.86
C TYR A 169 -19.37 -21.76 11.72
N LEU A 170 -18.52 -22.52 12.42
CA LEU A 170 -18.96 -23.60 13.30
C LEU A 170 -19.65 -23.08 14.57
N LYS A 171 -19.43 -21.83 15.00
CA LYS A 171 -20.21 -21.19 16.07
C LYS A 171 -21.58 -20.72 15.58
N GLY A 172 -21.82 -20.66 14.27
CA GLY A 172 -22.98 -19.98 13.71
C GLY A 172 -22.93 -18.48 13.98
N ALA A 173 -21.74 -17.89 13.89
CA ALA A 173 -21.53 -16.46 14.10
C ALA A 173 -22.37 -15.62 13.11
N ASP A 174 -22.63 -14.37 13.47
CA ASP A 174 -23.38 -13.50 12.58
C ASP A 174 -22.53 -13.07 11.38
N GLU A 175 -23.20 -12.56 10.34
CA GLU A 175 -22.51 -12.14 9.12
C GLU A 175 -21.45 -11.06 9.39
N ALA A 176 -21.65 -10.20 10.40
CA ALA A 176 -20.69 -9.16 10.73
C ALA A 176 -19.38 -9.71 11.29
N ASP A 177 -19.45 -10.72 12.16
CA ASP A 177 -18.29 -11.43 12.66
C ASP A 177 -17.53 -12.13 11.52
N ILE A 178 -18.24 -12.83 10.63
CA ILE A 178 -17.65 -13.57 9.50
C ILE A 178 -17.00 -12.61 8.49
N LYS A 179 -17.70 -11.53 8.12
CA LYS A 179 -17.22 -10.56 7.13
C LYS A 179 -16.03 -9.75 7.63
N ASN A 180 -15.85 -9.61 8.94
CA ASN A 180 -14.70 -8.90 9.51
C ASN A 180 -13.55 -9.82 9.92
N ALA A 181 -13.69 -11.14 9.77
CA ALA A 181 -12.62 -12.11 10.01
C ALA A 181 -11.37 -11.76 9.19
N PHE A 182 -10.19 -12.02 9.76
CA PHE A 182 -8.94 -11.87 9.03
C PHE A 182 -8.81 -12.97 7.97
N VAL A 183 -8.00 -12.71 6.95
CA VAL A 183 -7.77 -13.62 5.83
C VAL A 183 -6.31 -14.04 5.79
N THR A 184 -6.06 -15.34 5.61
CA THR A 184 -4.73 -15.85 5.24
C THR A 184 -4.41 -15.42 3.81
N LEU A 185 -3.34 -14.65 3.65
CA LEU A 185 -2.87 -14.16 2.35
C LEU A 185 -2.03 -15.25 1.64
N PRO A 186 -1.91 -15.20 0.30
CA PRO A 186 -1.05 -16.13 -0.43
C PRO A 186 0.42 -16.04 -0.03
N ASN A 187 1.11 -17.17 0.06
CA ASN A 187 2.54 -17.23 0.40
C ASN A 187 3.44 -16.40 -0.54
N PHE A 188 3.10 -16.31 -1.84
CA PHE A 188 3.84 -15.52 -2.81
C PHE A 188 2.94 -15.06 -3.97
N ILE A 189 3.20 -13.88 -4.51
CA ILE A 189 2.54 -13.37 -5.71
C ILE A 189 3.48 -13.58 -6.90
N THR A 190 3.24 -14.64 -7.69
CA THR A 190 3.92 -14.87 -8.99
C THR A 190 2.90 -14.78 -10.12
N ASN A 191 3.22 -14.00 -11.16
CA ASN A 191 2.44 -13.97 -12.40
C ASN A 191 3.18 -14.70 -13.56
N GLY A 192 4.23 -15.45 -13.26
CA GLY A 192 4.93 -16.29 -14.24
C GLY A 192 5.77 -15.56 -15.29
N ALA A 193 5.91 -14.22 -15.27
CA ALA A 193 6.82 -13.53 -16.19
C ALA A 193 7.40 -12.17 -15.74
N ASN A 194 6.72 -11.35 -14.93
CA ASN A 194 7.23 -10.01 -14.55
C ASN A 194 6.69 -9.60 -13.16
N ASN A 195 7.56 -9.45 -12.17
CA ASN A 195 7.18 -8.89 -10.86
C ASN A 195 6.77 -7.42 -11.02
N SER A 196 5.49 -7.16 -11.25
CA SER A 196 4.92 -5.82 -11.44
C SER A 196 4.58 -5.11 -10.12
N VAL A 197 5.07 -5.60 -8.97
CA VAL A 197 4.75 -5.06 -7.65
C VAL A 197 6.02 -4.86 -6.82
N TYR A 198 6.01 -3.85 -5.94
CA TYR A 198 7.15 -3.47 -5.09
C TYR A 198 7.63 -4.61 -4.19
N TYR A 199 6.70 -5.42 -3.71
CA TYR A 199 6.96 -6.61 -2.91
C TYR A 199 6.23 -7.81 -3.48
N THR A 200 6.98 -8.90 -3.58
CA THR A 200 6.44 -10.21 -3.94
C THR A 200 5.76 -10.91 -2.76
N ASP A 201 6.08 -10.47 -1.54
CA ASP A 201 5.40 -10.87 -0.31
C ASP A 201 4.03 -10.17 -0.21
N SER A 202 2.96 -10.94 -0.05
CA SER A 202 1.60 -10.41 0.02
C SER A 202 1.33 -9.52 1.23
N ASN A 203 2.00 -9.78 2.36
CA ASN A 203 1.85 -8.99 3.57
C ASN A 203 2.41 -7.57 3.39
N LEU A 204 3.29 -7.38 2.41
CA LEU A 204 3.84 -6.09 2.02
C LEU A 204 3.23 -5.50 0.74
N ASN A 205 2.18 -6.15 0.21
CA ASN A 205 1.53 -5.75 -1.03
C ASN A 205 0.13 -5.19 -0.77
N LEU A 206 0.01 -3.86 -0.65
CA LEU A 206 -1.28 -3.18 -0.44
C LEU A 206 -2.30 -3.43 -1.55
N GLY A 207 -1.85 -3.58 -2.80
CA GLY A 207 -2.72 -3.88 -3.93
C GLY A 207 -3.46 -5.21 -3.77
N VAL A 208 -2.74 -6.26 -3.37
CA VAL A 208 -3.33 -7.59 -3.12
C VAL A 208 -4.19 -7.59 -1.86
N GLN A 209 -3.70 -6.99 -0.77
CA GLN A 209 -4.47 -6.89 0.47
C GLN A 209 -5.81 -6.18 0.26
N THR A 210 -5.79 -5.01 -0.38
CA THR A 210 -7.03 -4.25 -0.63
C THR A 210 -7.99 -5.01 -1.56
N GLN A 211 -7.48 -5.76 -2.55
CA GLN A 211 -8.35 -6.58 -3.41
C GLN A 211 -9.06 -7.70 -2.65
N ILE A 212 -8.33 -8.53 -1.91
CA ILE A 212 -8.91 -9.67 -1.18
C ILE A 212 -9.93 -9.20 -0.14
N TYR A 213 -9.55 -8.22 0.69
CA TYR A 213 -10.43 -7.74 1.75
C TYR A 213 -11.62 -6.95 1.21
N SER A 214 -11.49 -6.24 0.08
CA SER A 214 -12.64 -5.60 -0.57
C SER A 214 -13.64 -6.62 -1.10
N LEU A 215 -13.17 -7.73 -1.70
CA LEU A 215 -14.04 -8.84 -2.13
C LEU A 215 -14.79 -9.46 -0.94
N GLN A 216 -14.13 -9.60 0.20
CA GLN A 216 -14.78 -10.09 1.41
C GLN A 216 -15.91 -9.17 1.88
N MET A 217 -15.65 -7.86 1.92
CA MET A 217 -16.57 -6.83 2.39
C MET A 217 -17.61 -6.40 1.35
N GLU A 218 -17.58 -6.95 0.14
CA GLU A 218 -18.49 -6.57 -0.94
C GLU A 218 -19.96 -6.79 -0.53
N GLY A 219 -20.77 -5.73 -0.66
CA GLY A 219 -22.19 -5.74 -0.32
C GLY A 219 -22.50 -5.82 1.19
N PHE A 220 -21.50 -5.85 2.07
CA PHE A 220 -21.71 -5.95 3.50
C PHE A 220 -22.06 -4.58 4.12
N ASP A 221 -23.18 -4.50 4.83
CA ASP A 221 -23.59 -3.30 5.57
C ASP A 221 -22.74 -3.15 6.84
N THR A 222 -21.87 -2.14 6.85
CA THR A 222 -21.01 -1.84 8.00
C THR A 222 -21.77 -1.10 9.12
N GLY A 223 -23.01 -0.69 8.88
CA GLY A 223 -23.76 0.22 9.76
C GLY A 223 -23.38 1.69 9.60
N TYR A 224 -22.46 2.00 8.67
CA TYR A 224 -22.03 3.36 8.33
C TYR A 224 -22.31 3.62 6.85
N GLU A 225 -22.46 4.89 6.49
CA GLU A 225 -22.63 5.27 5.09
C GLU A 225 -21.43 4.78 4.27
N GLN A 226 -21.68 3.99 3.22
CA GLN A 226 -20.63 3.55 2.32
C GLN A 226 -20.30 4.68 1.34
N VAL A 227 -19.02 5.07 1.31
CA VAL A 227 -18.53 6.00 0.30
C VAL A 227 -18.27 5.26 -1.01
N ALA A 228 -18.57 5.92 -2.13
CA ALA A 228 -18.34 5.33 -3.44
C ALA A 228 -16.84 5.13 -3.69
N ASP A 229 -16.49 3.96 -4.21
CA ASP A 229 -15.14 3.66 -4.70
C ASP A 229 -14.64 4.71 -5.72
N GLY A 230 -13.33 4.80 -5.89
CA GLY A 230 -12.71 5.56 -6.98
C GLY A 230 -12.78 4.79 -8.32
N PRO A 231 -12.41 5.43 -9.44
CA PRO A 231 -12.07 4.71 -10.66
C PRO A 231 -10.72 4.01 -10.54
N MET A 232 -10.57 2.96 -11.34
CA MET A 232 -9.24 2.44 -11.67
C MET A 232 -8.48 3.55 -12.38
N ILE A 233 -7.26 3.85 -11.92
CA ILE A 233 -6.41 4.87 -12.52
C ILE A 233 -5.23 4.17 -13.18
N ILE A 234 -4.93 4.56 -14.41
CA ILE A 234 -3.73 4.15 -15.13
C ILE A 234 -3.00 5.41 -15.50
N ALA A 235 -1.74 5.50 -15.10
CA ALA A 235 -1.01 6.72 -15.32
C ALA A 235 0.47 6.47 -15.65
N GLY A 236 1.03 7.37 -16.46
CA GLY A 236 2.40 7.34 -16.96
C GLY A 236 3.24 8.48 -16.41
N GLN A 237 4.54 8.27 -16.32
CA GLN A 237 5.49 9.31 -15.90
C GLN A 237 5.50 10.49 -16.90
N GLY A 238 5.37 11.73 -16.41
CA GLY A 238 5.28 12.95 -17.25
C GLY A 238 6.54 13.31 -18.05
N GLU A 239 6.51 14.41 -18.82
CA GLU A 239 7.46 14.71 -19.91
C GLU A 239 8.89 15.15 -19.52
N ASN A 240 9.25 15.13 -18.24
CA ASN A 240 10.57 15.59 -17.80
C ASN A 240 11.68 14.71 -18.43
N LYS A 241 12.71 15.33 -19.00
CA LYS A 241 13.85 14.66 -19.65
C LYS A 241 14.58 13.60 -18.80
N ASN A 242 14.48 13.68 -17.47
CA ASN A 242 15.10 12.73 -16.54
C ASN A 242 14.18 11.55 -16.19
N ASN A 243 12.88 11.67 -16.49
CA ASN A 243 11.91 10.63 -16.22
C ASN A 243 12.19 9.39 -17.06
N ASN A 244 11.89 8.21 -16.51
CA ASN A 244 11.82 6.95 -17.23
C ASN A 244 10.48 6.88 -17.98
N THR A 245 10.03 5.67 -18.31
CA THR A 245 8.73 5.39 -18.93
C THR A 245 7.88 4.52 -18.00
N ILE A 246 7.84 4.88 -16.71
CA ILE A 246 7.10 4.13 -15.70
C ILE A 246 5.60 4.29 -15.96
N VAL A 247 4.88 3.18 -15.94
CA VAL A 247 3.41 3.09 -15.94
C VAL A 247 2.98 2.44 -14.63
N ARG A 248 1.93 2.99 -14.01
CA ARG A 248 1.28 2.43 -12.83
C ARG A 248 -0.19 2.17 -13.09
N VAL A 249 -0.69 1.09 -12.49
CA VAL A 249 -2.11 0.71 -12.50
C VAL A 249 -2.58 0.66 -11.05
N PHE A 250 -3.64 1.40 -10.75
CA PHE A 250 -4.25 1.51 -9.43
C PHE A 250 -5.67 0.95 -9.47
N ASN A 251 -6.05 0.13 -8.49
CA ASN A 251 -7.42 -0.42 -8.40
C ASN A 251 -8.46 0.67 -7.99
N THR A 252 -9.72 0.27 -7.80
CA THR A 252 -10.82 1.19 -7.39
C THR A 252 -10.67 1.73 -5.97
N LYS A 253 -9.83 1.10 -5.14
CA LYS A 253 -9.38 1.60 -3.83
C LYS A 253 -8.13 2.47 -3.94
N GLN A 254 -7.66 2.72 -5.16
CA GLN A 254 -6.47 3.49 -5.51
C GLN A 254 -5.16 2.93 -4.93
N ALA A 255 -5.12 1.63 -4.63
CA ALA A 255 -3.89 0.93 -4.32
C ALA A 255 -3.16 0.53 -5.62
N CYS A 256 -1.85 0.73 -5.68
CA CYS A 256 -1.03 0.30 -6.82
C CYS A 256 -1.00 -1.23 -6.91
N ILE A 257 -1.41 -1.77 -8.05
CA ILE A 257 -1.50 -3.22 -8.31
C ILE A 257 -0.53 -3.68 -9.40
N ALA A 258 -0.05 -2.75 -10.23
CA ALA A 258 1.02 -3.01 -11.17
C ALA A 258 1.86 -1.75 -11.43
N GLN A 259 3.17 -1.94 -11.60
CA GLN A 259 4.12 -0.95 -12.04
C GLN A 259 5.12 -1.61 -12.99
N PHE A 260 5.36 -0.97 -14.13
CA PHE A 260 6.29 -1.47 -15.13
C PHE A 260 6.89 -0.35 -15.97
N LEU A 261 8.00 -0.65 -16.65
CA LEU A 261 8.57 0.23 -17.66
C LEU A 261 7.96 -0.10 -19.01
N ALA A 262 7.27 0.86 -19.64
CA ALA A 262 6.74 0.69 -20.99
C ALA A 262 7.86 0.54 -22.04
N PHE A 263 9.01 1.19 -21.82
CA PHE A 263 10.17 1.12 -22.68
C PHE A 263 11.44 0.82 -21.85
N PRO A 264 12.52 0.31 -22.46
CA PRO A 264 13.78 0.07 -21.75
C PRO A 264 14.24 1.31 -20.97
N SER A 265 14.88 1.13 -19.81
CA SER A 265 15.29 2.23 -18.90
C SER A 265 16.23 3.27 -19.52
N SER A 266 16.80 2.99 -20.69
CA SER A 266 17.55 3.95 -21.51
C SER A 266 16.65 5.00 -22.16
N VAL A 267 15.39 4.69 -22.45
CA VAL A 267 14.38 5.65 -22.94
C VAL A 267 13.96 6.54 -21.79
N LYS A 268 14.17 7.84 -21.99
CA LYS A 268 13.86 8.89 -21.02
C LYS A 268 12.80 9.84 -21.57
N GLY A 269 12.38 10.79 -20.75
CA GLY A 269 11.43 11.84 -21.16
C GLY A 269 9.97 11.52 -20.87
N GLY A 270 9.65 10.43 -20.15
CA GLY A 270 8.26 10.08 -19.83
C GLY A 270 7.54 9.25 -20.88
N VAL A 271 6.28 8.93 -20.60
CA VAL A 271 5.40 8.11 -21.43
C VAL A 271 3.95 8.62 -21.41
N ASP A 272 3.37 8.77 -22.61
CA ASP A 272 1.93 8.97 -22.82
C ASP A 272 1.21 7.63 -22.66
N VAL A 273 0.10 7.61 -21.94
CA VAL A 273 -0.65 6.39 -21.60
C VAL A 273 -2.13 6.61 -21.82
N LYS A 274 -2.75 5.71 -22.58
CA LYS A 274 -4.19 5.70 -22.85
C LYS A 274 -4.75 4.30 -22.66
N ALA A 275 -5.90 4.19 -22.02
CA ALA A 275 -6.49 2.90 -21.66
C ALA A 275 -7.88 2.72 -22.26
N GLY A 276 -8.24 1.49 -22.61
CA GLY A 276 -9.57 1.14 -23.10
C GLY A 276 -10.03 -0.23 -22.62
N LYS A 277 -11.28 -0.31 -22.15
CA LYS A 277 -11.94 -1.57 -21.79
C LYS A 277 -12.41 -2.29 -23.06
N LEU A 278 -12.03 -3.54 -23.23
CA LEU A 278 -12.49 -4.36 -24.35
C LEU A 278 -13.98 -4.70 -24.16
N PRO A 279 -14.85 -4.43 -25.15
CA PRO A 279 -16.28 -4.65 -25.02
C PRO A 279 -16.65 -6.11 -24.73
N GLY A 280 -17.57 -6.32 -23.79
CA GLY A 280 -18.02 -7.66 -23.37
C GLY A 280 -17.03 -8.44 -22.51
N THR A 281 -15.95 -7.80 -22.05
CA THR A 281 -14.92 -8.40 -21.16
C THR A 281 -14.56 -7.42 -20.06
N ASP A 282 -13.88 -7.89 -19.00
CA ASP A 282 -13.25 -7.03 -18.00
C ASP A 282 -11.78 -6.68 -18.32
N ASP A 283 -11.30 -7.10 -19.49
CA ASP A 283 -9.95 -6.80 -19.96
C ASP A 283 -9.80 -5.31 -20.28
N ILE A 284 -8.74 -4.70 -19.74
CA ILE A 284 -8.31 -3.35 -20.07
C ILE A 284 -6.96 -3.42 -20.77
N LEU A 285 -6.84 -2.71 -21.89
CA LEU A 285 -5.58 -2.57 -22.63
C LEU A 285 -5.02 -1.17 -22.47
N ILE A 286 -3.70 -1.09 -22.31
CA ILE A 286 -2.93 0.11 -22.02
C ILE A 286 -2.01 0.40 -23.21
N ALA A 287 -2.37 1.39 -24.03
CA ALA A 287 -1.52 1.88 -25.10
C ALA A 287 -0.53 2.92 -24.58
N THR A 288 0.72 2.81 -25.01
CA THR A 288 1.82 3.65 -24.54
C THR A 288 2.65 4.20 -25.70
N ALA A 289 3.04 5.47 -25.59
CA ALA A 289 3.95 6.13 -26.53
C ALA A 289 4.98 6.97 -25.75
N ALA A 290 6.26 6.84 -26.08
CA ALA A 290 7.29 7.67 -25.44
C ALA A 290 7.21 9.12 -25.94
N TYR A 291 7.37 10.08 -25.02
CA TYR A 291 7.38 11.50 -25.38
C TYR A 291 8.66 11.91 -26.12
N ASP A 292 9.78 11.23 -25.84
CA ASP A 292 11.04 11.37 -26.58
C ASP A 292 11.30 10.12 -27.44
N SER A 293 11.54 10.35 -28.73
CA SER A 293 11.82 9.31 -29.74
C SER A 293 13.26 9.33 -30.27
N SER A 294 14.16 10.01 -29.55
CA SER A 294 15.60 10.07 -29.81
C SER A 294 16.22 8.67 -29.92
N ILE A 295 15.76 7.75 -29.08
CA ILE A 295 16.15 6.33 -29.10
C ILE A 295 15.19 5.53 -29.98
N ARG A 296 15.73 4.63 -30.81
CA ARG A 296 14.93 3.82 -31.75
C ARG A 296 13.85 2.97 -31.08
N ALA A 297 14.11 2.42 -29.90
CA ALA A 297 13.12 1.64 -29.13
C ALA A 297 11.85 2.46 -28.77
N ALA A 298 11.97 3.78 -28.69
CA ALA A 298 10.87 4.70 -28.41
C ALA A 298 10.03 5.07 -29.66
N ARG A 299 10.42 4.60 -30.85
CA ARG A 299 9.71 4.84 -32.13
C ARG A 299 8.67 3.77 -32.43
N SER A 300 8.02 3.27 -31.39
CA SER A 300 6.95 2.28 -31.47
C SER A 300 5.86 2.62 -30.46
N ILE A 301 4.65 2.16 -30.74
CA ILE A 301 3.58 2.12 -29.76
C ILE A 301 3.58 0.71 -29.16
N LYS A 302 3.43 0.63 -27.84
CA LYS A 302 3.37 -0.63 -27.11
C LYS A 302 2.06 -0.72 -26.36
N VAL A 303 1.39 -1.86 -26.46
CA VAL A 303 0.12 -2.12 -25.81
C VAL A 303 0.29 -3.23 -24.80
N PHE A 304 -0.11 -2.96 -23.56
CA PHE A 304 0.02 -3.85 -22.40
C PHE A 304 -1.36 -4.23 -21.86
N ASP A 305 -1.42 -5.32 -21.10
CA ASP A 305 -2.54 -5.55 -20.17
C ASP A 305 -2.29 -4.81 -18.83
N THR A 306 -3.21 -4.98 -17.87
CA THR A 306 -3.12 -4.34 -16.55
C THR A 306 -1.98 -4.85 -15.67
N PHE A 307 -1.27 -5.92 -16.07
CA PHE A 307 -0.07 -6.43 -15.39
C PHE A 307 1.23 -5.85 -15.95
N GLY A 308 1.15 -5.13 -17.06
CA GLY A 308 2.34 -4.73 -17.79
C GLY A 308 2.91 -5.85 -18.66
N THR A 309 2.13 -6.90 -18.96
CA THR A 309 2.50 -7.87 -19.98
C THR A 309 2.29 -7.23 -21.35
N LEU A 310 3.36 -7.14 -22.14
CA LEU A 310 3.28 -6.62 -23.50
C LEU A 310 2.37 -7.52 -24.32
N CYS A 311 1.24 -7.00 -24.82
CA CYS A 311 0.33 -7.73 -25.72
C CYS A 311 0.82 -7.69 -27.16
N TYR A 312 1.16 -6.50 -27.65
CA TYR A 312 1.75 -6.29 -28.97
C TYR A 312 2.47 -4.94 -29.05
N SER A 313 3.22 -4.74 -30.12
CA SER A 313 3.83 -3.45 -30.47
C SER A 313 3.65 -3.17 -31.96
N LEU A 314 3.51 -1.91 -32.33
CA LEU A 314 3.40 -1.51 -33.73
C LEU A 314 4.18 -0.23 -34.03
N ILE A 315 4.63 -0.11 -35.28
CA ILE A 315 5.23 1.10 -35.84
C ILE A 315 4.25 1.64 -36.89
N PRO A 316 3.57 2.76 -36.62
CA PRO A 316 2.59 3.33 -37.54
C PRO A 316 3.22 3.70 -38.89
N GLU A 317 2.64 3.24 -39.99
CA GLU A 317 3.20 3.47 -41.32
C GLU A 317 3.09 4.95 -41.73
N GLY A 318 4.24 5.58 -41.98
CA GLY A 318 4.31 6.94 -42.50
C GLY A 318 3.84 8.04 -41.55
N ILE A 319 3.72 7.74 -40.24
CA ILE A 319 3.56 8.72 -39.17
C ILE A 319 4.90 8.84 -38.44
N GLU A 320 5.38 10.06 -38.26
CA GLU A 320 6.65 10.32 -37.58
C GLU A 320 6.47 10.26 -36.05
N ALA A 321 7.44 9.65 -35.34
CA ALA A 321 7.54 9.69 -33.89
C ALA A 321 8.15 11.03 -33.42
N PRO A 322 7.93 11.48 -32.17
CA PRO A 322 7.11 10.86 -31.13
C PRO A 322 5.61 10.90 -31.48
N TYR A 323 4.86 9.92 -30.99
CA TYR A 323 3.43 9.77 -31.30
C TYR A 323 2.57 10.50 -30.27
N ALA A 324 1.45 11.05 -30.73
CA ALA A 324 0.32 11.40 -29.86
C ALA A 324 -0.78 10.35 -30.09
N ILE A 325 -1.30 9.80 -29.00
CA ILE A 325 -2.25 8.69 -29.03
C ILE A 325 -3.53 9.03 -28.27
N GLU A 326 -4.63 8.42 -28.68
CA GLU A 326 -5.90 8.45 -27.92
C GLU A 326 -6.67 7.15 -28.13
N VAL A 327 -7.42 6.71 -27.12
CA VAL A 327 -8.19 5.47 -27.14
C VAL A 327 -9.68 5.75 -26.99
N GLY A 328 -10.51 5.12 -27.81
CA GLY A 328 -11.95 5.28 -27.74
C GLY A 328 -12.71 4.54 -28.83
N ASN A 329 -14.03 4.56 -28.76
CA ASN A 329 -14.89 4.05 -29.83
C ASN A 329 -15.06 5.11 -30.92
N PHE A 330 -14.09 5.20 -31.82
CA PHE A 330 -14.07 6.16 -32.92
C PHE A 330 -14.78 5.68 -34.19
N THR A 331 -15.17 4.39 -34.25
CA THR A 331 -15.84 3.85 -35.44
C THR A 331 -17.35 3.92 -35.35
N GLY A 332 -17.90 4.15 -34.15
CA GLY A 332 -19.33 4.13 -33.88
C GLY A 332 -19.93 2.73 -33.90
N LYS A 333 -19.12 1.70 -34.16
CA LYS A 333 -19.55 0.31 -34.09
C LYS A 333 -19.46 -0.14 -32.64
N SER A 334 -20.57 -0.60 -32.09
CA SER A 334 -20.56 -1.27 -30.80
C SER A 334 -19.57 -2.44 -30.83
N GLY A 335 -18.62 -2.46 -29.90
CA GLY A 335 -17.61 -3.53 -29.82
C GLY A 335 -16.21 -3.21 -30.35
N GLU A 336 -15.99 -2.10 -31.05
CA GLU A 336 -14.70 -1.80 -31.72
C GLU A 336 -13.94 -0.64 -31.04
N MET A 337 -13.15 -0.96 -30.00
CA MET A 337 -12.22 0.00 -29.39
C MET A 337 -11.03 0.27 -30.32
N CYS A 338 -10.75 1.56 -30.53
CA CYS A 338 -9.75 2.03 -31.48
C CYS A 338 -8.63 2.77 -30.78
N LEU A 339 -7.44 2.68 -31.36
CA LEU A 339 -6.28 3.51 -31.06
C LEU A 339 -6.11 4.54 -32.18
N PHE A 340 -6.30 5.81 -31.86
CA PHE A 340 -5.95 6.93 -32.73
C PHE A 340 -4.46 7.25 -32.58
N VAL A 341 -3.80 7.49 -33.72
CA VAL A 341 -2.36 7.77 -33.77
C VAL A 341 -2.07 8.91 -34.73
N THR A 342 -1.24 9.85 -34.30
CA THR A 342 -0.66 10.91 -35.13
C THR A 342 0.75 11.28 -34.64
N SER A 343 1.46 12.13 -35.38
CA SER A 343 2.72 12.71 -34.91
C SER A 343 2.43 13.78 -33.85
N ARG A 344 3.09 13.67 -32.69
CA ARG A 344 3.03 14.66 -31.62
C ARG A 344 3.60 16.02 -32.05
N ASN A 345 4.54 16.00 -32.99
CA ASN A 345 5.04 17.20 -33.66
C ASN A 345 4.27 17.38 -34.97
N PHE A 346 3.27 18.26 -34.95
CA PHE A 346 2.50 18.58 -36.13
C PHE A 346 3.38 19.27 -37.17
N ASN A 347 3.35 18.79 -38.42
CA ASN A 347 3.99 19.41 -39.56
C ASN A 347 2.97 19.64 -40.69
N PRO A 348 2.68 20.90 -41.06
CA PRO A 348 1.70 21.23 -42.09
C PRO A 348 1.92 20.45 -43.39
N GLY A 349 0.88 19.74 -43.85
CA GLY A 349 0.91 18.96 -45.09
C GLY A 349 1.69 17.64 -45.02
N LYS A 350 2.34 17.32 -43.89
CA LYS A 350 3.02 16.04 -43.66
C LYS A 350 2.39 15.20 -42.55
N THR A 351 1.71 15.83 -41.58
CA THR A 351 1.02 15.10 -40.50
C THR A 351 -0.03 14.15 -41.08
N LYS A 352 0.08 12.88 -40.73
CA LYS A 352 -0.91 11.84 -41.03
C LYS A 352 -1.54 11.37 -39.74
N CYS A 353 -2.82 11.06 -39.81
CA CYS A 353 -3.60 10.48 -38.71
C CYS A 353 -4.11 9.10 -39.13
N ALA A 354 -4.12 8.14 -38.23
CA ALA A 354 -4.60 6.78 -38.48
C ALA A 354 -5.35 6.20 -37.28
N LEU A 355 -6.24 5.24 -37.57
CA LEU A 355 -6.89 4.40 -36.58
C LEU A 355 -6.40 2.96 -36.70
N TYR A 356 -6.16 2.34 -35.55
CA TYR A 356 -5.83 0.93 -35.38
C TYR A 356 -6.84 0.28 -34.44
N ASN A 357 -7.05 -1.02 -34.57
CA ASN A 357 -7.85 -1.79 -33.62
C ASN A 357 -7.04 -1.97 -32.33
N LEU A 358 -7.60 -1.60 -31.17
CA LEU A 358 -6.89 -1.68 -29.90
C LEU A 358 -6.58 -3.14 -29.50
N LYS A 359 -7.39 -4.11 -29.95
CA LYS A 359 -7.27 -5.51 -29.53
C LYS A 359 -6.02 -6.20 -30.08
N ASP A 360 -5.66 -5.91 -31.33
CA ASP A 360 -4.63 -6.63 -32.08
C ASP A 360 -3.67 -5.73 -32.88
N GLY A 361 -3.87 -4.41 -32.86
CA GLY A 361 -3.02 -3.46 -33.57
C GLY A 361 -3.25 -3.43 -35.09
N SER A 362 -4.27 -4.10 -35.61
CA SER A 362 -4.57 -4.08 -37.04
C SER A 362 -4.97 -2.68 -37.52
N PHE A 363 -4.46 -2.29 -38.68
CA PHE A 363 -4.78 -1.00 -39.30
C PHE A 363 -6.25 -0.96 -39.76
N LEU A 364 -6.97 0.10 -39.39
CA LEU A 364 -8.37 0.30 -39.76
C LEU A 364 -8.52 1.29 -40.91
N LYS A 365 -8.04 2.53 -40.73
CA LYS A 365 -8.12 3.57 -41.77
C LYS A 365 -7.16 4.73 -41.52
N THR A 366 -6.79 5.41 -42.61
CA THR A 366 -6.17 6.73 -42.56
C THR A 366 -7.25 7.82 -42.47
N ILE A 367 -7.01 8.83 -41.65
CA ILE A 367 -7.86 10.02 -41.53
C ILE A 367 -7.20 11.14 -42.33
N LYS A 368 -7.93 11.71 -43.30
CA LYS A 368 -7.44 12.83 -44.11
C LYS A 368 -7.64 14.15 -43.36
N GLY A 369 -6.57 14.95 -43.26
CA GLY A 369 -6.58 16.24 -42.58
C GLY A 369 -7.14 17.38 -43.43
N GLY A 370 -7.98 18.21 -42.83
CA GLY A 370 -8.40 19.52 -43.33
C GLY A 370 -7.99 20.61 -42.34
N PHE A 371 -6.69 20.80 -42.14
CA PHE A 371 -6.15 21.83 -41.24
C PHE A 371 -5.84 23.12 -41.99
N ASN A 372 -5.82 24.25 -41.28
CA ASN A 372 -5.38 25.51 -41.87
C ASN A 372 -3.92 25.41 -42.36
N LYS A 373 -3.69 25.80 -43.62
CA LYS A 373 -2.35 25.76 -44.26
C LYS A 373 -1.33 26.70 -43.60
N ASN A 374 -1.81 27.69 -42.84
CA ASN A 374 -0.96 28.69 -42.19
C ASN A 374 -0.45 28.26 -40.80
N LEU A 375 -0.85 27.08 -40.30
CA LEU A 375 -0.30 26.56 -39.05
C LEU A 375 1.20 26.34 -39.20
N SER A 376 1.97 26.65 -38.16
CA SER A 376 3.40 26.33 -38.10
C SER A 376 3.61 24.91 -37.55
N THR A 377 4.86 24.43 -37.60
CA THR A 377 5.24 23.22 -36.88
C THR A 377 5.14 23.47 -35.37
N GLN A 378 4.42 22.60 -34.65
CA GLN A 378 4.16 22.77 -33.22
C GLN A 378 3.79 21.44 -32.55
N LYS A 379 3.83 21.41 -31.21
CA LYS A 379 3.31 20.27 -30.45
C LYS A 379 1.78 20.27 -30.49
N ILE A 380 1.21 19.07 -30.45
CA ILE A 380 -0.23 18.88 -30.32
C ILE A 380 -0.56 17.95 -29.16
N VAL A 381 -1.75 18.16 -28.61
CA VAL A 381 -2.39 17.25 -27.65
C VAL A 381 -3.68 16.74 -28.27
N VAL A 382 -3.96 15.46 -28.08
CA VAL A 382 -5.18 14.81 -28.56
C VAL A 382 -5.98 14.37 -27.34
N SER A 383 -7.28 14.64 -27.36
CA SER A 383 -8.22 14.25 -26.30
C SER A 383 -9.51 13.69 -26.91
N SER A 384 -10.16 12.78 -26.20
CA SER A 384 -11.47 12.24 -26.58
C SER A 384 -12.61 12.96 -25.86
N PHE A 385 -13.75 13.08 -26.53
CA PHE A 385 -14.99 13.66 -26.02
C PHE A 385 -16.09 12.60 -26.07
N THR A 386 -16.78 12.38 -24.96
CA THR A 386 -17.83 11.37 -24.82
C THR A 386 -19.09 12.04 -24.32
N SER A 387 -20.16 12.00 -25.12
CA SER A 387 -21.43 12.61 -24.71
C SER A 387 -22.04 11.88 -23.51
N SER A 388 -22.54 12.66 -22.54
CA SER A 388 -23.35 12.19 -21.40
C SER A 388 -24.57 11.35 -21.82
N THR A 389 -25.04 11.49 -23.06
CA THR A 389 -26.20 10.78 -23.63
C THR A 389 -25.84 9.63 -24.57
N ALA A 390 -24.55 9.47 -24.93
CA ALA A 390 -24.06 8.46 -25.86
C ALA A 390 -22.62 8.04 -25.52
N LEU A 391 -22.46 7.36 -24.38
CA LEU A 391 -21.17 6.85 -23.87
C LEU A 391 -20.40 5.97 -24.89
N ASP A 392 -21.10 5.41 -25.87
CA ASP A 392 -20.52 4.55 -26.91
C ASP A 392 -19.87 5.31 -28.07
N LYS A 393 -19.93 6.65 -28.07
CA LYS A 393 -19.45 7.49 -29.18
C LYS A 393 -18.44 8.51 -28.69
N ALA A 394 -17.20 8.36 -29.14
CA ALA A 394 -16.14 9.32 -28.86
C ALA A 394 -15.83 10.20 -30.08
N GLU A 395 -15.86 11.51 -29.90
CA GLU A 395 -15.24 12.47 -30.83
C GLU A 395 -13.80 12.76 -30.39
N LEU A 396 -12.98 13.31 -31.28
CA LEU A 396 -11.59 13.70 -30.98
C LEU A 396 -11.44 15.21 -31.06
N ALA A 397 -10.68 15.80 -30.13
CA ALA A 397 -10.12 17.13 -30.28
C ALA A 397 -8.61 17.09 -30.44
N MET A 398 -8.09 18.03 -31.22
CA MET A 398 -6.66 18.28 -31.37
C MET A 398 -6.38 19.74 -31.00
N SER A 399 -5.60 19.92 -29.94
CA SER A 399 -5.19 21.24 -29.43
C SER A 399 -3.77 21.56 -29.90
N PHE A 400 -3.55 22.79 -30.35
CA PHE A 400 -2.29 23.24 -30.95
C PHE A 400 -1.57 24.22 -30.03
N SER A 401 -0.39 23.82 -29.51
CA SER A 401 0.25 24.50 -28.37
C SER A 401 0.74 25.92 -28.63
N VAL A 402 1.02 26.29 -29.88
CA VAL A 402 1.55 27.63 -30.25
C VAL A 402 0.44 28.55 -30.75
N SER A 403 -0.48 28.03 -31.56
CA SER A 403 -1.58 28.83 -32.10
C SER A 403 -2.78 28.97 -31.17
N GLY A 404 -2.94 28.07 -30.20
CA GLY A 404 -4.15 27.96 -29.37
C GLY A 404 -5.38 27.43 -30.13
N ASP A 405 -5.25 27.16 -31.43
CA ASP A 405 -6.31 26.57 -32.24
C ASP A 405 -6.73 25.19 -31.72
N VAL A 406 -8.03 24.89 -31.78
CA VAL A 406 -8.62 23.58 -31.50
C VAL A 406 -9.35 23.09 -32.75
N TYR A 407 -9.21 21.80 -33.07
CA TYR A 407 -9.97 21.15 -34.13
C TYR A 407 -10.67 19.91 -33.61
N TYR A 408 -11.91 19.72 -34.02
CA TYR A 408 -12.74 18.56 -33.69
C TYR A 408 -12.85 17.60 -34.88
N LEU A 409 -12.93 16.31 -34.58
CA LEU A 409 -13.12 15.24 -35.55
C LEU A 409 -14.16 14.24 -35.08
N ASN A 410 -15.23 14.12 -35.86
CA ASN A 410 -16.16 13.00 -35.78
C ASN A 410 -15.68 11.87 -36.70
N CYS A 411 -15.24 10.77 -36.10
CA CYS A 411 -14.61 9.66 -36.82
C CYS A 411 -15.62 8.71 -37.53
N GLU A 412 -16.92 8.76 -37.22
CA GLU A 412 -17.94 7.86 -37.79
C GLU A 412 -18.20 8.15 -39.28
N LYS A 413 -18.17 9.43 -39.70
CA LYS A 413 -18.67 9.86 -41.03
C LYS A 413 -17.60 10.06 -42.10
N ASN A 414 -16.42 9.43 -41.99
CA ASN A 414 -15.23 9.87 -42.74
C ASN A 414 -14.99 11.38 -42.59
N GLY A 415 -15.30 11.91 -41.39
CA GLY A 415 -15.38 13.33 -41.11
C GLY A 415 -14.07 14.06 -41.39
N THR A 416 -14.20 15.34 -41.71
CA THR A 416 -13.09 16.27 -41.81
C THR A 416 -12.91 16.98 -40.48
N TRP A 417 -11.67 17.32 -40.14
CA TRP A 417 -11.37 18.19 -39.01
C TRP A 417 -12.10 19.52 -39.16
N THR A 418 -12.78 19.96 -38.10
CA THR A 418 -13.52 21.22 -38.04
C THR A 418 -12.89 22.11 -36.99
N LYS A 419 -12.51 23.34 -37.36
CA LYS A 419 -11.90 24.29 -36.42
C LYS A 419 -12.96 24.78 -35.43
N ALA A 420 -12.61 24.83 -34.14
CA ALA A 420 -13.43 25.45 -33.11
C ALA A 420 -13.54 26.97 -33.32
N GLU A 421 -14.63 27.58 -32.84
CA GLU A 421 -14.86 29.03 -32.95
C GLU A 421 -14.04 29.85 -31.94
N TYR A 422 -13.51 29.19 -30.90
CA TYR A 422 -12.67 29.79 -29.88
C TYR A 422 -11.19 29.42 -30.05
N ILE A 423 -10.33 30.18 -29.38
CA ILE A 423 -8.88 29.98 -29.33
C ILE A 423 -8.52 29.84 -27.85
N LEU A 424 -7.69 28.84 -27.54
CA LEU A 424 -7.15 28.64 -26.19
C LEU A 424 -6.30 29.86 -25.78
N SER A 425 -6.36 30.22 -24.50
CA SER A 425 -5.48 31.26 -23.95
C SER A 425 -4.01 30.87 -24.08
N GLN A 426 -3.10 31.85 -24.00
CA GLN A 426 -1.65 31.60 -24.15
C GLN A 426 -1.08 30.63 -23.10
N ASN A 427 -1.71 30.53 -21.93
CA ASN A 427 -1.31 29.62 -20.87
C ASN A 427 -2.06 28.26 -20.92
N ALA A 428 -2.97 28.04 -21.88
CA ALA A 428 -3.70 26.79 -22.00
C ALA A 428 -3.00 25.80 -22.96
N THR A 429 -2.90 24.54 -22.56
CA THR A 429 -2.18 23.49 -23.30
C THR A 429 -3.09 22.62 -24.15
N ALA A 430 -4.27 22.28 -23.62
CA ALA A 430 -5.23 21.39 -24.27
C ALA A 430 -6.64 21.58 -23.73
N ILE A 431 -7.64 21.25 -24.55
CA ILE A 431 -9.04 21.17 -24.17
C ILE A 431 -9.46 19.72 -23.87
N TYR A 432 -10.29 19.54 -22.87
CA TYR A 432 -10.85 18.27 -22.42
C TYR A 432 -12.37 18.40 -22.22
N ASP A 433 -13.02 17.25 -22.24
CA ASP A 433 -14.44 17.12 -21.93
C ASP A 433 -14.71 17.37 -20.44
N SER A 434 -15.96 17.70 -20.10
CA SER A 434 -16.40 17.92 -18.74
C SER A 434 -17.54 16.97 -18.36
N ALA A 435 -17.53 16.54 -17.11
CA ALA A 435 -18.63 15.78 -16.52
C ALA A 435 -19.93 16.62 -16.41
N PHE A 436 -19.85 17.93 -16.62
CA PHE A 436 -20.98 18.85 -16.54
C PHE A 436 -21.38 19.35 -17.93
N ASP A 437 -22.63 19.11 -18.30
CA ASP A 437 -23.16 19.45 -19.62
C ASP A 437 -22.92 20.93 -19.99
N GLY A 438 -22.44 21.15 -21.21
CA GLY A 438 -22.18 22.49 -21.75
C GLY A 438 -20.85 23.11 -21.31
N GLN A 439 -20.07 22.44 -20.45
CA GLN A 439 -18.76 22.91 -20.03
C GLN A 439 -17.62 22.23 -20.79
N LEU A 440 -16.53 22.96 -21.01
CA LEU A 440 -15.26 22.42 -21.46
C LEU A 440 -14.15 22.87 -20.51
N LEU A 441 -13.16 22.00 -20.31
CA LEU A 441 -12.03 22.30 -19.43
C LEU A 441 -10.76 22.47 -20.24
N ALA A 442 -9.99 23.52 -19.99
CA ALA A 442 -8.64 23.64 -20.51
C ALA A 442 -7.61 23.51 -19.41
N ALA A 443 -6.63 22.65 -19.68
CA ALA A 443 -5.40 22.52 -18.91
C ALA A 443 -4.51 23.75 -19.08
N THR A 444 -3.77 24.11 -18.05
CA THR A 444 -2.90 25.28 -18.04
C THR A 444 -1.46 24.96 -17.68
N THR A 445 -0.53 25.79 -18.14
CA THR A 445 0.86 25.78 -17.70
C THR A 445 1.04 26.70 -16.49
N GLY A 446 1.75 26.25 -15.46
CA GLY A 446 2.16 27.11 -14.34
C GLY A 446 3.19 26.42 -13.44
N ASP A 447 4.13 27.17 -12.87
CA ASP A 447 5.21 26.57 -12.08
C ASP A 447 4.79 26.24 -10.63
N THR A 448 3.72 26.88 -10.16
CA THR A 448 3.33 26.91 -8.73
C THR A 448 1.83 26.67 -8.52
N THR A 449 0.95 27.22 -9.34
CA THR A 449 -0.50 27.02 -9.23
C THR A 449 -0.98 26.00 -10.27
N SER A 450 -1.98 25.20 -9.90
CA SER A 450 -2.63 24.27 -10.84
C SER A 450 -4.02 24.81 -11.13
N GLU A 451 -4.11 25.56 -12.21
CA GLU A 451 -5.34 26.21 -12.63
C GLU A 451 -5.98 25.46 -13.79
N ILE A 452 -7.29 25.51 -13.85
CA ILE A 452 -8.06 25.12 -15.04
C ILE A 452 -8.87 26.29 -15.52
N ILE A 453 -9.12 26.33 -16.83
CA ILE A 453 -10.03 27.28 -17.44
C ILE A 453 -11.31 26.54 -17.82
N ILE A 454 -12.44 27.02 -17.32
CA ILE A 454 -13.77 26.46 -17.58
C ILE A 454 -14.48 27.35 -18.60
N TYR A 455 -14.79 26.79 -19.76
CA TYR A 455 -15.59 27.45 -20.80
C TYR A 455 -17.06 27.01 -20.69
N GLY A 456 -18.01 27.94 -20.88
CA GLY A 456 -19.45 27.60 -20.96
C GLY A 456 -20.19 27.50 -19.61
N SER A 457 -19.59 27.96 -18.51
CA SER A 457 -20.23 28.06 -17.18
C SER A 457 -21.40 29.09 -17.16
N PRO A 458 -22.45 28.93 -16.31
CA PRO A 458 -23.52 29.92 -16.16
C PRO A 458 -23.06 31.34 -15.80
N ASP A 459 -21.91 31.46 -15.10
CA ASP A 459 -21.28 32.74 -14.76
C ASP A 459 -20.39 33.29 -15.88
N SER A 460 -20.15 32.48 -16.90
CA SER A 460 -19.44 32.87 -18.08
C SER A 460 -20.45 33.41 -19.10
N GLY A 461 -20.35 34.71 -19.42
CA GLY A 461 -21.04 35.22 -20.60
C GLY A 461 -20.64 34.41 -21.84
N ILE A 462 -21.25 34.67 -23.00
CA ILE A 462 -21.01 33.97 -24.27
C ILE A 462 -19.50 33.90 -24.68
N ASN A 463 -18.63 34.72 -24.04
CA ASN A 463 -17.17 34.73 -24.20
C ASN A 463 -16.38 34.60 -22.87
N GLY A 464 -17.03 34.31 -21.75
CA GLY A 464 -16.36 34.21 -20.45
C GLY A 464 -15.68 32.85 -20.30
N ALA A 465 -14.51 32.83 -19.69
CA ALA A 465 -13.95 31.61 -19.15
C ALA A 465 -13.66 31.90 -17.68
N SER A 466 -14.05 31.01 -16.77
CA SER A 466 -13.71 31.13 -15.35
C SER A 466 -12.45 30.33 -15.07
N MET A 467 -11.56 30.88 -14.24
CA MET A 467 -10.34 30.22 -13.84
C MET A 467 -10.52 29.66 -12.43
N LEU A 468 -10.14 28.41 -12.22
CA LEU A 468 -10.25 27.73 -10.93
C LEU A 468 -8.90 27.12 -10.55
N ASN A 469 -8.40 27.47 -9.36
CA ASN A 469 -7.18 26.87 -8.81
C ASN A 469 -7.51 25.54 -8.13
N VAL A 470 -7.44 24.44 -8.88
CA VAL A 470 -7.70 23.07 -8.40
C VAL A 470 -6.56 22.52 -7.54
N GLY A 471 -5.40 23.17 -7.53
CA GLY A 471 -4.25 22.79 -6.70
C GLY A 471 -4.12 23.58 -5.39
N HIS A 472 -5.07 24.45 -5.05
CA HIS A 472 -4.94 25.35 -3.91
C HIS A 472 -4.65 24.62 -2.59
N LYS A 473 -5.44 23.59 -2.28
CA LYS A 473 -5.29 22.80 -1.05
C LYS A 473 -3.93 22.12 -0.93
N GLU A 474 -3.44 21.57 -2.03
CA GLU A 474 -2.12 20.91 -2.03
C GLU A 474 -0.95 21.90 -1.88
N ASN A 475 -1.20 23.19 -2.15
CA ASN A 475 -0.26 24.28 -1.89
C ASN A 475 -0.31 24.83 -0.47
N MET A 476 -1.22 24.35 0.39
CA MET A 476 -1.34 24.79 1.78
C MET A 476 -0.25 24.18 2.67
N PHE A 477 0.20 24.95 3.66
CA PHE A 477 1.01 24.51 4.78
C PHE A 477 0.22 24.73 6.07
N TYR A 478 -0.02 23.66 6.80
CA TYR A 478 -0.82 23.69 8.01
C TYR A 478 0.08 23.63 9.26
N SER A 479 -0.31 24.30 10.33
CA SER A 479 0.36 24.17 11.63
C SER A 479 -0.58 24.35 12.82
N THR A 480 -0.29 23.67 13.92
CA THR A 480 -1.05 23.84 15.18
C THR A 480 -0.81 25.17 15.88
N TYR A 481 0.21 25.93 15.47
CA TYR A 481 0.56 27.25 16.01
C TYR A 481 0.18 28.40 15.06
N ALA A 482 -0.35 28.10 13.86
CA ALA A 482 -0.85 29.10 12.93
C ALA A 482 -2.21 29.65 13.38
N GLU A 483 -2.55 30.85 12.93
CA GLU A 483 -3.90 31.41 13.03
C GLU A 483 -4.76 30.97 11.84
N GLU A 484 -6.08 30.84 12.03
CA GLU A 484 -7.03 30.51 10.96
C GLU A 484 -7.07 31.62 9.90
N SER A 485 -7.06 31.23 8.61
CA SER A 485 -7.07 32.18 7.51
C SER A 485 -7.71 31.63 6.23
N ASP A 486 -8.71 32.35 5.72
CA ASP A 486 -9.37 32.02 4.44
C ASP A 486 -8.60 32.48 3.19
N THR A 487 -7.48 33.21 3.36
CA THR A 487 -6.76 33.85 2.24
C THR A 487 -5.26 33.55 2.22
N SER A 488 -4.78 32.78 3.20
CA SER A 488 -3.36 32.44 3.35
C SER A 488 -3.08 31.01 2.88
N TYR A 489 -1.89 30.76 2.33
CA TYR A 489 -1.33 29.44 2.08
C TYR A 489 -0.76 28.79 3.35
N VAL A 490 -0.78 29.50 4.47
CA VAL A 490 -0.38 28.99 5.79
C VAL A 490 -1.54 29.17 6.75
N ASP A 491 -2.09 28.05 7.22
CA ASP A 491 -3.34 28.01 7.96
C ASP A 491 -3.27 27.09 9.18
N TYR A 492 -4.21 27.29 10.11
CA TYR A 492 -4.36 26.43 11.26
C TYR A 492 -4.92 25.07 10.85
N ALA A 493 -4.39 24.00 11.45
CA ALA A 493 -5.06 22.71 11.47
C ALA A 493 -4.96 22.07 12.84
N LYS A 494 -6.04 21.40 13.25
CA LYS A 494 -6.08 20.64 14.49
C LYS A 494 -5.36 19.31 14.32
N PHE A 495 -4.51 18.96 15.28
CA PHE A 495 -3.94 17.61 15.42
C PHE A 495 -4.81 16.77 16.37
N ASN A 496 -5.28 15.62 15.88
CA ASN A 496 -6.18 14.74 16.62
C ASN A 496 -5.56 13.36 16.80
N HIS A 497 -4.70 13.23 17.81
CA HIS A 497 -4.15 11.95 18.24
C HIS A 497 -5.19 11.14 19.03
N MET A 498 -5.50 9.93 18.56
CA MET A 498 -6.53 9.07 19.15
C MET A 498 -6.04 7.64 19.30
N ARG A 499 -6.15 7.14 20.53
CA ARG A 499 -5.85 5.77 20.91
C ARG A 499 -7.08 4.90 20.71
N THR A 500 -7.16 4.22 19.56
CA THR A 500 -8.31 3.38 19.22
C THR A 500 -8.26 2.01 19.90
N ASP A 501 -7.05 1.57 20.26
CA ASP A 501 -6.72 0.26 20.81
C ASP A 501 -7.49 -0.10 22.09
N TYR A 502 -7.77 0.85 22.97
CA TYR A 502 -8.49 0.60 24.23
C TYR A 502 -9.80 1.38 24.40
N ASP A 503 -10.20 2.21 23.44
CA ASP A 503 -11.47 2.95 23.45
C ASP A 503 -12.60 2.13 22.80
N ASN A 504 -12.83 0.94 23.36
CA ASN A 504 -13.84 -0.03 22.92
C ASN A 504 -14.30 -0.89 24.10
N ALA A 505 -15.46 -1.54 23.96
CA ALA A 505 -16.06 -2.32 25.05
C ALA A 505 -15.23 -3.56 25.41
N ALA A 506 -14.61 -4.20 24.41
CA ALA A 506 -13.77 -5.40 24.57
C ALA A 506 -12.62 -5.15 25.57
N ILE A 507 -11.89 -4.04 25.43
CA ILE A 507 -10.77 -3.71 26.34
C ILE A 507 -11.27 -3.03 27.61
N TYR A 508 -12.28 -2.16 27.52
CA TYR A 508 -12.83 -1.47 28.68
C TYR A 508 -13.35 -2.42 29.75
N ASN A 509 -13.98 -3.53 29.36
CA ASN A 509 -14.61 -4.46 30.30
C ASN A 509 -13.61 -5.35 31.07
N ILE A 510 -12.37 -5.46 30.60
CA ILE A 510 -11.33 -6.29 31.25
C ILE A 510 -11.06 -5.83 32.68
N ARG A 511 -11.14 -4.52 32.95
CA ARG A 511 -10.96 -3.96 34.30
C ARG A 511 -11.98 -4.44 35.34
N TYR A 512 -13.04 -5.11 34.92
CA TYR A 512 -14.08 -5.66 35.79
C TYR A 512 -13.97 -7.18 35.96
N LEU A 513 -12.99 -7.83 35.31
CA LEU A 513 -12.69 -9.24 35.50
C LEU A 513 -11.94 -9.42 36.83
N ASN A 514 -12.30 -10.49 37.56
CA ASN A 514 -11.54 -10.93 38.73
C ASN A 514 -10.43 -11.90 38.30
N ASP A 515 -9.53 -12.24 39.22
CA ASP A 515 -8.38 -13.12 38.95
C ASP A 515 -8.78 -14.46 38.32
N GLU A 516 -9.90 -15.06 38.77
CA GLU A 516 -10.43 -16.31 38.20
C GLU A 516 -10.82 -16.18 36.71
N LYS A 517 -11.48 -15.08 36.33
CA LYS A 517 -11.85 -14.81 34.94
C LYS A 517 -10.66 -14.38 34.10
N LEU A 518 -9.69 -13.67 34.69
CA LEU A 518 -8.44 -13.33 34.02
C LEU A 518 -7.59 -14.60 33.74
N ALA A 519 -7.61 -15.57 34.66
CA ALA A 519 -6.98 -16.87 34.45
C ALA A 519 -7.67 -17.72 33.35
N ASN A 520 -8.90 -17.37 32.97
CA ASN A 520 -9.67 -18.02 31.89
C ASN A 520 -10.07 -16.99 30.82
N ILE A 521 -9.14 -16.09 30.46
CA ILE A 521 -9.42 -14.98 29.55
C ILE A 521 -9.92 -15.43 28.17
N ASP A 522 -9.57 -16.63 27.72
CA ASP A 522 -10.00 -17.17 26.42
C ASP A 522 -11.52 -17.30 26.33
N GLU A 523 -12.20 -17.65 27.44
CA GLU A 523 -13.66 -17.68 27.47
C GLU A 523 -14.27 -16.28 27.34
N TYR A 524 -13.56 -15.25 27.80
CA TYR A 524 -13.97 -13.87 27.60
C TYR A 524 -13.84 -13.49 26.13
N TRP A 525 -12.68 -13.76 25.52
CA TRP A 525 -12.44 -13.52 24.09
C TRP A 525 -13.41 -14.26 23.17
N ASP A 526 -13.69 -15.52 23.46
CA ASP A 526 -14.58 -16.38 22.68
C ASP A 526 -16.02 -15.90 22.58
N ARG A 527 -16.46 -15.06 23.53
CA ARG A 527 -17.81 -14.49 23.59
C ARG A 527 -17.93 -13.14 22.92
N LEU A 528 -16.81 -12.46 22.64
CA LEU A 528 -16.83 -11.15 22.01
C LEU A 528 -17.24 -11.27 20.55
N LYS A 529 -18.01 -10.28 20.12
CA LYS A 529 -18.41 -10.07 18.73
C LYS A 529 -17.71 -8.84 18.18
N TYR A 530 -17.70 -8.69 16.86
CA TYR A 530 -17.16 -7.53 16.16
C TYR A 530 -17.65 -6.20 16.76
N LYS A 531 -18.94 -6.12 17.11
CA LYS A 531 -19.55 -4.93 17.75
C LYS A 531 -18.90 -4.53 19.08
N ASP A 532 -18.29 -5.46 19.81
CA ASP A 532 -17.68 -5.17 21.12
C ASP A 532 -16.31 -4.49 20.95
N TRP A 533 -15.71 -4.60 19.77
CA TRP A 533 -14.44 -3.96 19.39
C TRP A 533 -14.63 -2.59 18.73
N THR A 534 -15.86 -2.13 18.49
CA THR A 534 -16.10 -0.92 17.72
C THR A 534 -15.67 0.33 18.48
N PHE A 535 -14.95 1.21 17.80
CA PHE A 535 -14.69 2.57 18.23
C PHE A 535 -15.93 3.45 18.01
N LYS A 536 -16.20 4.43 18.89
CA LYS A 536 -17.30 5.38 18.71
C LYS A 536 -16.80 6.80 18.48
N LEU A 537 -16.97 7.33 17.27
CA LEU A 537 -16.71 8.73 16.97
C LEU A 537 -17.78 9.61 17.65
N THR A 538 -17.36 10.48 18.57
CA THR A 538 -18.29 11.31 19.35
C THR A 538 -18.81 12.49 18.54
N SER A 539 -20.00 13.00 18.88
CA SER A 539 -20.57 14.17 18.22
C SER A 539 -19.68 15.41 18.31
N ASP A 540 -18.91 15.57 19.39
CA ASP A 540 -17.94 16.66 19.52
C ASP A 540 -16.79 16.53 18.50
N ARG A 541 -16.34 15.31 18.23
CA ARG A 541 -15.30 15.06 17.21
C ARG A 541 -15.83 15.26 15.80
N VAL A 542 -17.08 14.88 15.54
CA VAL A 542 -17.77 15.20 14.29
C VAL A 542 -17.89 16.71 14.11
N ALA A 543 -18.35 17.44 15.12
CA ALA A 543 -18.44 18.90 15.08
C ALA A 543 -17.07 19.56 14.83
N MET A 544 -16.02 19.03 15.45
CA MET A 544 -14.63 19.49 15.24
C MET A 544 -14.13 19.21 13.81
N PHE A 545 -14.52 18.08 13.20
CA PHE A 545 -14.22 17.80 11.80
C PHE A 545 -14.76 18.92 10.91
N HIS A 546 -16.02 19.31 11.13
CA HIS A 546 -16.70 20.32 10.31
C HIS A 546 -16.30 21.76 10.63
N ALA A 547 -15.68 22.01 11.79
CA ALA A 547 -15.29 23.36 12.22
C ALA A 547 -13.89 23.79 11.74
N HIS A 548 -12.97 22.86 11.48
CA HIS A 548 -11.56 23.19 11.22
C HIS A 548 -10.95 22.31 10.13
N SER A 549 -9.79 22.72 9.61
CA SER A 549 -8.86 21.78 8.98
C SER A 549 -8.30 20.81 10.02
N ASN A 550 -8.25 19.52 9.71
CA ASN A 550 -7.90 18.46 10.66
C ASN A 550 -6.87 17.48 10.10
N MET A 551 -5.87 17.18 10.92
CA MET A 551 -5.01 16.00 10.82
C MET A 551 -5.51 14.99 11.86
N TRP A 552 -5.88 13.80 11.39
CA TRP A 552 -6.37 12.72 12.25
C TRP A 552 -5.33 11.62 12.39
N GLU A 553 -5.03 11.22 13.61
CA GLU A 553 -4.13 10.11 13.88
C GLU A 553 -4.82 9.06 14.76
N PRO A 554 -5.72 8.24 14.16
CA PRO A 554 -6.24 7.06 14.83
C PRO A 554 -5.16 5.99 14.86
N CYS A 555 -4.73 5.54 16.04
CA CYS A 555 -3.66 4.58 16.11
C CYS A 555 -3.91 3.47 17.13
N PHE A 556 -3.37 2.31 16.78
CA PHE A 556 -2.85 1.35 17.75
C PHE A 556 -1.39 1.71 18.03
N THR A 557 -0.94 1.61 19.27
CA THR A 557 0.49 1.64 19.56
C THR A 557 0.86 0.51 20.49
N HIS A 558 2.03 -0.06 20.23
CA HIS A 558 2.70 -1.02 21.09
C HIS A 558 2.97 -0.44 22.49
N ARG A 559 2.97 0.90 22.65
CA ARG A 559 3.13 1.59 23.95
C ARG A 559 1.80 1.68 24.68
N TRP A 560 1.57 0.75 25.61
CA TRP A 560 0.36 0.68 26.42
C TRP A 560 0.42 1.58 27.65
N SER A 561 -0.55 2.49 27.76
CA SER A 561 -0.71 3.32 28.96
C SER A 561 -1.05 2.46 30.19
N LYS A 562 -0.63 2.89 31.37
CA LYS A 562 -0.86 2.19 32.65
C LYS A 562 -2.29 2.35 33.18
N ILE A 563 -3.29 2.09 32.35
CA ILE A 563 -4.70 2.05 32.74
C ILE A 563 -5.07 0.65 33.26
N THR A 564 -6.10 0.56 34.12
CA THR A 564 -6.48 -0.70 34.80
C THR A 564 -6.69 -1.89 33.86
N SER A 565 -7.35 -1.68 32.71
CA SER A 565 -7.58 -2.77 31.74
C SER A 565 -6.27 -3.35 31.21
N LEU A 566 -5.31 -2.49 30.83
CA LEU A 566 -4.03 -2.93 30.27
C LEU A 566 -3.13 -3.52 31.35
N THR A 567 -3.14 -2.98 32.57
CA THR A 567 -2.47 -3.59 33.73
C THR A 567 -2.98 -5.01 34.01
N SER A 568 -4.27 -5.28 33.78
CA SER A 568 -4.85 -6.62 33.96
C SER A 568 -4.44 -7.58 32.83
N LEU A 569 -4.24 -7.07 31.61
CA LEU A 569 -3.76 -7.87 30.48
C LEU A 569 -2.32 -8.30 30.65
N ILE A 570 -1.44 -7.40 31.10
CA ILE A 570 -0.02 -7.73 31.25
C ILE A 570 0.26 -8.76 32.35
N SER A 571 -0.67 -8.96 33.29
CA SER A 571 -0.53 -9.97 34.35
C SER A 571 -0.88 -11.38 33.89
N ILE A 572 -1.43 -11.53 32.68
CA ILE A 572 -1.80 -12.83 32.13
C ILE A 572 -0.54 -13.53 31.62
N THR A 573 -0.37 -14.77 32.07
CA THR A 573 0.72 -15.65 31.64
C THR A 573 0.14 -16.76 30.77
N ASP A 574 0.85 -17.07 29.69
CA ASP A 574 0.57 -18.22 28.86
C ASP A 574 0.94 -19.49 29.64
N THR A 575 -0.01 -20.42 29.76
CA THR A 575 0.16 -21.59 30.62
C THR A 575 1.12 -22.63 30.07
N GLU A 576 1.40 -22.61 28.77
CA GLU A 576 2.29 -23.55 28.09
C GLU A 576 3.75 -23.10 28.22
N THR A 577 4.00 -21.81 28.01
CA THR A 577 5.33 -21.21 27.97
C THR A 577 5.75 -20.58 29.29
N GLY A 578 4.80 -20.21 30.15
CA GLY A 578 5.03 -19.48 31.40
C GLY A 578 5.40 -18.01 31.22
N TYR A 579 5.43 -17.51 29.98
CA TYR A 579 5.72 -16.11 29.67
C TYR A 579 4.45 -15.26 29.64
N PRO A 580 4.58 -13.92 29.72
CA PRO A 580 3.44 -13.04 29.53
C PRO A 580 2.78 -13.25 28.15
N ALA A 581 1.45 -13.31 28.10
CA ALA A 581 0.73 -13.71 26.88
C ALA A 581 0.56 -12.59 25.82
N TYR A 582 0.65 -11.32 26.22
CA TYR A 582 0.31 -10.17 25.37
C TYR A 582 1.35 -9.05 25.34
N VAL A 583 2.46 -9.20 26.06
CA VAL A 583 3.52 -8.18 26.11
C VAL A 583 4.81 -8.72 25.50
N SER A 584 5.58 -7.81 24.91
CA SER A 584 6.89 -8.13 24.39
C SER A 584 7.84 -8.51 25.52
N ILE A 585 8.75 -9.44 25.25
CA ILE A 585 9.79 -9.84 26.18
C ILE A 585 11.18 -9.64 25.56
N GLY A 586 12.14 -9.30 26.40
CA GLY A 586 13.52 -9.12 26.00
C GLY A 586 14.24 -10.45 25.80
N ARG A 587 15.47 -10.39 25.29
CA ARG A 587 16.34 -11.57 25.13
C ARG A 587 16.59 -12.32 26.44
N ASP A 588 16.52 -11.62 27.56
CA ASP A 588 16.60 -12.14 28.94
C ASP A 588 15.28 -12.74 29.45
N ASN A 589 14.26 -12.81 28.60
CA ASN A 589 12.90 -13.27 28.87
C ASN A 589 12.14 -12.42 29.90
N LEU A 590 12.59 -11.19 30.14
CA LEU A 590 11.88 -10.25 31.01
C LEU A 590 11.09 -9.25 30.17
N SER A 591 9.90 -8.89 30.65
CA SER A 591 9.17 -7.73 30.14
C SER A 591 9.82 -6.44 30.65
N GLY A 592 9.94 -5.44 29.80
CA GLY A 592 10.43 -4.11 30.16
C GLY A 592 9.32 -3.05 30.19
N GLU A 593 9.57 -1.96 30.89
CA GLU A 593 8.80 -0.73 30.72
C GLU A 593 9.57 0.23 29.81
N TYR A 594 8.87 0.81 28.84
CA TYR A 594 9.40 1.88 28.02
C TYR A 594 9.18 3.22 28.74
N VAL A 595 10.24 4.02 28.87
CA VAL A 595 10.19 5.32 29.55
C VAL A 595 10.52 6.42 28.54
N GLU A 596 9.61 7.37 28.41
CA GLU A 596 9.75 8.53 27.52
C GLU A 596 9.26 9.77 28.26
N LEU A 597 10.09 10.83 28.27
CA LEU A 597 9.75 12.07 28.96
C LEU A 597 9.38 11.82 30.44
N ASN A 598 8.15 12.19 30.83
CA ASN A 598 7.58 11.98 32.16
C ASN A 598 6.56 10.82 32.17
N SER A 599 6.56 9.99 31.13
CA SER A 599 5.62 8.89 30.91
C SER A 599 6.34 7.54 30.94
N SER A 600 5.60 6.50 31.30
CA SER A 600 6.07 5.11 31.28
C SER A 600 4.96 4.22 30.75
N PHE A 601 5.33 3.29 29.87
CA PHE A 601 4.43 2.45 29.11
C PHE A 601 4.82 0.97 29.23
N TYR A 602 3.83 0.10 29.16
CA TYR A 602 4.07 -1.31 28.85
C TYR A 602 4.27 -1.48 27.34
N VAL A 603 4.98 -2.52 26.94
CA VAL A 603 5.27 -2.80 25.53
C VAL A 603 4.49 -4.04 25.10
N ALA A 604 3.48 -3.86 24.25
CA ALA A 604 2.70 -4.94 23.68
C ALA A 604 3.43 -5.66 22.54
N THR A 605 3.22 -6.97 22.45
CA THR A 605 3.79 -7.79 21.37
C THR A 605 3.12 -7.50 20.03
N TYR A 606 3.92 -7.54 18.96
CA TYR A 606 3.45 -7.57 17.58
C TYR A 606 3.40 -8.98 16.99
N ALA A 607 3.55 -10.02 17.83
CA ALA A 607 3.57 -11.41 17.41
C ALA A 607 2.42 -11.77 16.46
N ASP A 608 2.76 -12.56 15.45
CA ASP A 608 1.78 -13.25 14.62
C ASP A 608 1.08 -14.36 15.42
N ALA A 609 -0.05 -14.84 14.92
CA ALA A 609 -0.86 -15.90 15.52
C ALA A 609 -1.36 -15.62 16.96
N ILE A 610 -1.52 -14.34 17.34
CA ILE A 610 -2.35 -13.93 18.49
C ILE A 610 -3.58 -13.17 17.95
N PRO A 611 -4.69 -13.86 17.65
CA PRO A 611 -5.87 -13.25 17.03
C PRO A 611 -6.41 -12.05 17.79
N GLU A 612 -6.35 -12.06 19.12
CA GLU A 612 -6.85 -11.03 20.03
C GLU A 612 -6.07 -9.73 19.85
N MET A 613 -4.75 -9.81 19.70
CA MET A 613 -3.89 -8.66 19.43
C MET A 613 -4.15 -8.08 18.03
N ALA A 614 -4.44 -8.93 17.04
CA ALA A 614 -4.86 -8.48 15.71
C ALA A 614 -6.23 -7.78 15.76
N LYS A 615 -7.22 -8.34 16.47
CA LYS A 615 -8.55 -7.75 16.69
C LYS A 615 -8.43 -6.39 17.39
N MET A 616 -7.66 -6.30 18.48
CA MET A 616 -7.41 -5.06 19.23
C MET A 616 -6.77 -3.97 18.38
N ARG A 617 -5.84 -4.33 17.48
CA ARG A 617 -5.18 -3.39 16.57
C ARG A 617 -6.09 -2.89 15.45
N ILE A 618 -6.85 -3.79 14.83
CA ILE A 618 -7.49 -3.51 13.54
C ILE A 618 -8.98 -3.20 13.63
N TYR A 619 -9.76 -3.88 14.47
CA TYR A 619 -11.22 -3.67 14.52
C TYR A 619 -11.65 -2.27 14.99
N PRO A 620 -11.11 -1.72 16.10
CA PRO A 620 -11.44 -0.35 16.48
C PRO A 620 -10.90 0.68 15.48
N LEU A 621 -9.72 0.44 14.89
CA LEU A 621 -9.18 1.30 13.83
C LEU A 621 -10.09 1.32 12.60
N ARG A 622 -10.51 0.15 12.12
CA ARG A 622 -11.44 -0.02 10.98
C ARG A 622 -12.73 0.76 11.20
N THR A 623 -13.37 0.57 12.35
CA THR A 623 -14.65 1.22 12.67
C THR A 623 -14.51 2.72 12.83
N MET A 624 -13.40 3.19 13.41
CA MET A 624 -13.08 4.62 13.46
C MET A 624 -12.93 5.21 12.05
N LEU A 625 -12.16 4.56 11.17
CA LEU A 625 -11.94 5.02 9.80
C LEU A 625 -13.23 5.00 8.96
N GLN A 626 -14.08 3.98 9.13
CA GLN A 626 -15.39 3.89 8.49
C GLN A 626 -16.34 5.02 8.95
N GLN A 627 -16.23 5.50 10.19
CA GLN A 627 -16.97 6.67 10.66
C GLN A 627 -16.34 7.98 10.19
N LEU A 628 -15.01 8.08 10.16
CA LEU A 628 -14.33 9.31 9.75
C LEU A 628 -14.53 9.58 8.25
N VAL A 629 -14.56 8.54 7.43
CA VAL A 629 -14.70 8.70 5.98
C VAL A 629 -16.07 9.24 5.58
N THR A 630 -17.12 9.03 6.39
CA THR A 630 -18.45 9.62 6.14
C THR A 630 -18.41 11.14 6.30
N GLU A 631 -17.70 11.64 7.31
CA GLU A 631 -17.51 13.08 7.50
C GLU A 631 -16.65 13.71 6.41
N PHE A 632 -15.79 12.90 5.77
CA PHE A 632 -14.91 13.34 4.68
C PHE A 632 -15.59 13.32 3.30
N ARG A 633 -16.21 12.20 2.90
CA ARG A 633 -16.74 11.95 1.54
C ARG A 633 -18.12 11.30 1.50
N GLY A 634 -18.79 11.18 2.65
CA GLY A 634 -20.20 10.80 2.72
C GLY A 634 -21.10 11.88 2.11
N THR A 635 -22.40 11.70 2.22
CA THR A 635 -23.41 12.56 1.58
C THR A 635 -23.32 14.01 2.07
N GLU A 636 -23.05 14.21 3.36
CA GLU A 636 -22.82 15.52 4.00
C GLU A 636 -21.33 15.76 4.28
N GLY A 637 -20.44 15.02 3.60
CA GLY A 637 -19.00 15.08 3.84
C GLY A 637 -18.38 16.39 3.37
N ASN A 638 -17.34 16.84 4.08
CA ASN A 638 -16.55 18.02 3.72
C ASN A 638 -15.08 17.65 3.46
N PRO A 639 -14.70 17.39 2.20
CA PRO A 639 -13.35 16.98 1.88
C PRO A 639 -12.28 18.05 2.16
N GLU A 640 -12.66 19.33 2.19
CA GLU A 640 -11.72 20.44 2.40
C GLU A 640 -11.10 20.42 3.80
N ASN A 641 -11.86 19.96 4.79
CA ASN A 641 -11.42 19.93 6.19
C ASN A 641 -10.45 18.79 6.54
N LEU A 642 -10.19 17.85 5.62
CA LEU A 642 -9.20 16.79 5.85
C LEU A 642 -7.82 17.21 5.32
N VAL A 643 -6.86 17.43 6.22
CA VAL A 643 -5.45 17.61 5.85
C VAL A 643 -4.78 16.26 5.59
N ALA A 644 -4.99 15.31 6.50
CA ALA A 644 -4.43 13.96 6.44
C ALA A 644 -5.09 13.02 7.46
N VAL A 645 -4.97 11.72 7.20
CA VAL A 645 -5.19 10.65 8.18
C VAL A 645 -3.91 9.85 8.34
N SER A 646 -3.49 9.58 9.58
CA SER A 646 -2.33 8.76 9.90
C SER A 646 -2.78 7.57 10.74
N PRO A 647 -3.12 6.43 10.12
CA PRO A 647 -3.54 5.23 10.87
C PRO A 647 -2.36 4.54 11.60
N VAL A 648 -1.15 5.09 11.51
CA VAL A 648 0.10 4.53 12.01
C VAL A 648 0.79 5.56 12.88
N HIS A 649 1.07 5.19 14.12
CA HIS A 649 1.81 6.01 15.08
C HIS A 649 2.96 5.18 15.66
N GLU A 650 4.17 5.54 15.27
CA GLU A 650 5.46 5.02 15.74
C GLU A 650 5.44 3.50 15.90
N HIS A 651 5.06 2.78 14.85
CA HIS A 651 5.17 1.32 14.88
C HIS A 651 6.65 0.92 14.94
N GLU A 652 7.06 0.37 16.07
CA GLU A 652 8.42 -0.10 16.35
C GLU A 652 8.37 -1.22 17.39
N ILE A 653 9.47 -1.94 17.55
CA ILE A 653 9.66 -2.85 18.68
C ILE A 653 10.80 -2.28 19.51
N ASP A 654 10.45 -1.76 20.68
CA ASP A 654 11.41 -1.21 21.64
C ASP A 654 11.28 -1.94 22.98
N VAL A 655 12.17 -2.90 23.17
CA VAL A 655 12.29 -3.70 24.39
C VAL A 655 13.69 -3.49 24.94
N ALA A 656 13.78 -3.04 26.19
CA ALA A 656 15.06 -2.69 26.81
C ALA A 656 16.10 -3.81 26.69
N GLY A 657 17.29 -3.47 26.18
CA GLY A 657 18.41 -4.41 26.04
C GLY A 657 18.29 -5.42 24.90
N SER A 658 17.28 -5.30 24.03
CA SER A 658 17.05 -6.19 22.89
C SER A 658 16.53 -5.49 21.63
N ILE A 659 16.92 -6.01 20.48
CA ILE A 659 16.46 -5.71 19.14
C ILE A 659 15.45 -6.81 18.84
N GLY A 660 14.21 -6.40 18.67
CA GLY A 660 13.09 -7.31 18.49
C GLY A 660 12.47 -7.80 19.79
N ASP A 661 11.39 -8.54 19.59
CA ASP A 661 10.50 -9.05 20.62
C ASP A 661 10.68 -10.57 20.68
N TYR A 662 11.12 -11.09 21.82
CA TYR A 662 11.42 -12.50 22.03
C TYR A 662 10.20 -13.31 22.49
N HIS A 663 9.00 -12.74 22.38
CA HIS A 663 7.75 -13.44 22.66
C HIS A 663 7.72 -14.80 21.91
N PRO A 664 7.26 -15.90 22.52
CA PRO A 664 7.30 -17.24 21.90
C PRO A 664 6.73 -17.29 20.48
N ASN A 665 5.60 -16.60 20.24
CA ASN A 665 5.01 -16.50 18.90
C ASN A 665 5.85 -15.68 17.89
N MET A 666 6.68 -14.73 18.34
CA MET A 666 7.66 -14.08 17.47
C MET A 666 8.79 -15.05 17.09
N ILE A 667 9.29 -15.85 18.04
CA ILE A 667 10.30 -16.87 17.79
C ILE A 667 9.77 -17.94 16.82
N LYS A 668 8.54 -18.40 17.03
CA LYS A 668 7.87 -19.33 16.11
C LYS A 668 7.76 -18.75 14.70
N GLY A 669 7.31 -17.50 14.56
CA GLY A 669 7.26 -16.87 13.24
C GLY A 669 8.64 -16.61 12.62
N PHE A 670 9.70 -16.46 13.42
CA PHE A 670 11.07 -16.40 12.92
C PHE A 670 11.54 -17.76 12.38
N ALA A 671 11.17 -18.86 13.06
CA ALA A 671 11.43 -20.20 12.56
C ALA A 671 10.75 -20.44 11.20
N GLU A 672 9.47 -20.09 11.07
CA GLU A 672 8.72 -20.14 9.80
C GLU A 672 9.38 -19.30 8.71
N TYR A 673 9.81 -18.08 9.06
CA TYR A 673 10.53 -17.20 8.15
C TYR A 673 11.81 -17.85 7.62
N LEU A 674 12.63 -18.45 8.49
CA LEU A 674 13.85 -19.15 8.07
C LEU A 674 13.54 -20.39 7.23
N LEU A 675 12.54 -21.18 7.60
CA LEU A 675 12.12 -22.36 6.84
C LEU A 675 11.64 -21.97 5.44
N SER A 676 10.93 -20.84 5.29
CA SER A 676 10.52 -20.33 3.97
C SER A 676 11.71 -19.96 3.06
N LEU A 677 12.80 -19.47 3.65
CA LEU A 677 14.00 -19.05 2.91
C LEU A 677 14.94 -20.21 2.59
N TYR A 678 15.11 -21.14 3.52
CA TYR A 678 16.14 -22.18 3.46
C TYR A 678 15.57 -23.59 3.22
N GLY A 679 14.25 -23.76 3.34
CA GLY A 679 13.49 -24.97 3.00
C GLY A 679 13.58 -26.12 4.00
N SER A 680 14.54 -26.11 4.93
CA SER A 680 14.66 -27.14 5.98
C SER A 680 15.62 -26.72 7.10
N VAL A 681 15.46 -27.31 8.28
CA VAL A 681 16.37 -27.18 9.43
C VAL A 681 17.82 -27.55 9.06
N GLU A 682 18.02 -28.61 8.25
CA GLU A 682 19.36 -29.03 7.81
C GLU A 682 20.08 -27.92 7.02
N ASN A 683 19.36 -27.24 6.12
CA ASN A 683 19.92 -26.13 5.36
C ASN A 683 20.21 -24.91 6.22
N ILE A 684 19.37 -24.63 7.22
CA ILE A 684 19.59 -23.57 8.21
C ILE A 684 20.89 -23.85 8.99
N ASN A 685 21.02 -25.05 9.55
CA ASN A 685 22.22 -25.51 10.26
C ASN A 685 23.48 -25.40 9.40
N LYS A 686 23.41 -25.86 8.15
CA LYS A 686 24.53 -25.79 7.21
C LYS A 686 24.93 -24.35 6.89
N HIS A 687 23.97 -23.42 6.80
CA HIS A 687 24.24 -22.04 6.42
C HIS A 687 24.80 -21.22 7.58
N PHE A 688 24.22 -21.37 8.77
CA PHE A 688 24.55 -20.53 9.94
C PHE A 688 25.47 -21.19 10.96
N GLY A 689 25.74 -22.50 10.84
CA GLY A 689 26.49 -23.24 11.85
C GLY A 689 25.70 -23.48 13.14
N THR A 690 24.37 -23.48 13.07
CA THR A 690 23.48 -23.83 14.18
C THR A 690 23.44 -25.36 14.39
N GLY A 691 22.88 -25.79 15.52
CA GLY A 691 22.80 -27.20 15.93
C GLY A 691 21.38 -27.68 16.23
N PHE A 692 20.37 -27.07 15.60
CA PHE A 692 18.96 -27.39 15.85
C PHE A 692 18.61 -28.80 15.35
N ALA A 693 17.90 -29.60 16.14
CA ALA A 693 17.51 -30.95 15.73
C ALA A 693 16.25 -30.92 14.86
N ASP A 694 15.30 -30.04 15.19
CA ASP A 694 14.04 -29.84 14.49
C ASP A 694 13.60 -28.36 14.48
N GLU A 695 12.39 -28.10 14.00
CA GLU A 695 11.84 -26.76 13.84
C GLU A 695 11.55 -26.07 15.19
N ALA A 696 11.21 -26.85 16.23
CA ALA A 696 10.91 -26.33 17.56
C ALA A 696 12.18 -25.87 18.31
N ASP A 697 13.35 -26.38 17.91
CA ASP A 697 14.64 -25.96 18.46
C ASP A 697 15.12 -24.61 17.91
N ILE A 698 14.53 -24.11 16.82
CA ILE A 698 14.93 -22.84 16.21
C ILE A 698 14.58 -21.68 17.15
N ASP A 699 15.61 -20.94 17.59
CA ASP A 699 15.46 -19.78 18.48
C ASP A 699 16.22 -18.57 17.96
N ALA A 700 15.91 -17.38 18.49
CA ALA A 700 16.64 -16.15 18.19
C ALA A 700 17.99 -16.08 18.94
N PRO A 701 18.98 -15.33 18.41
CA PRO A 701 20.26 -15.12 19.09
C PRO A 701 20.09 -14.29 20.39
N ARG A 702 20.74 -14.71 21.48
CA ARG A 702 20.58 -14.11 22.82
C ARG A 702 21.90 -13.75 23.51
N TYR A 703 22.99 -14.40 23.12
CA TYR A 703 24.27 -14.26 23.80
C TYR A 703 24.93 -12.92 23.48
N ASP A 704 24.98 -12.05 24.48
CA ASP A 704 25.70 -10.78 24.42
C ASP A 704 26.93 -10.84 25.31
N PRO A 705 28.15 -10.87 24.75
CA PRO A 705 29.38 -10.95 25.54
C PRO A 705 29.67 -9.68 26.35
N GLU A 706 28.97 -8.58 26.06
CA GLU A 706 29.14 -7.27 26.70
C GLU A 706 27.97 -6.92 27.64
N GLY A 707 26.94 -7.78 27.73
CA GLY A 707 25.72 -7.55 28.50
C GLY A 707 25.85 -7.87 30.00
N GLU A 708 25.05 -7.20 30.84
CA GLU A 708 25.04 -7.38 32.29
C GLU A 708 24.48 -8.75 32.74
N ASN A 709 23.59 -9.34 31.94
CA ASN A 709 23.00 -10.67 32.15
C ASN A 709 23.56 -11.66 31.12
N LEU A 710 24.71 -12.29 31.45
CA LEU A 710 25.37 -13.26 30.59
C LEU A 710 24.57 -14.56 30.51
N GLN A 711 23.90 -14.79 29.38
CA GLN A 711 23.39 -16.11 29.02
C GLN A 711 24.53 -17.04 28.59
N GLU A 712 24.29 -18.36 28.62
CA GLU A 712 25.26 -19.32 28.09
C GLU A 712 25.34 -19.20 26.56
N CYS A 713 26.54 -19.09 26.01
CA CYS A 713 26.75 -19.02 24.57
C CYS A 713 26.46 -20.38 23.92
N ARG A 714 25.47 -20.44 23.03
CA ARG A 714 25.08 -21.68 22.31
C ARG A 714 25.86 -21.92 21.02
N GLY A 715 26.79 -21.01 20.70
CA GLY A 715 27.65 -21.08 19.52
C GLY A 715 27.85 -19.70 18.87
N ASP A 716 28.71 -19.62 17.86
CA ASP A 716 29.03 -18.36 17.17
C ASP A 716 27.79 -17.69 16.53
N TRP A 717 26.79 -18.49 16.14
CA TRP A 717 25.52 -18.01 15.59
C TRP A 717 24.70 -17.20 16.60
N ASP A 718 24.84 -17.51 17.89
CA ASP A 718 24.07 -16.95 19.01
C ASP A 718 24.58 -15.55 19.44
N ILE A 719 25.76 -15.15 18.92
CA ILE A 719 26.38 -13.88 19.27
C ILE A 719 25.55 -12.72 18.73
N TYR A 720 24.98 -11.99 19.68
CA TYR A 720 24.09 -10.87 19.47
C TYR A 720 24.79 -9.71 18.75
N GLY A 721 24.12 -9.14 17.74
CA GLY A 721 24.62 -7.99 16.97
C GLY A 721 25.76 -8.27 15.98
N LYS A 722 26.30 -9.50 15.94
CA LYS A 722 27.55 -9.80 15.18
C LYS A 722 27.40 -10.95 14.17
N SER A 723 26.41 -11.83 14.30
CA SER A 723 26.25 -12.99 13.41
C SER A 723 25.33 -12.73 12.19
N ASP A 724 25.53 -13.49 11.12
CA ASP A 724 24.61 -13.50 9.96
C ASP A 724 23.21 -13.98 10.35
N TYR A 725 23.12 -14.84 11.37
CA TYR A 725 21.86 -15.31 11.94
C TYR A 725 21.11 -14.18 12.68
N PHE A 726 21.83 -13.35 13.44
CA PHE A 726 21.27 -12.12 14.05
C PHE A 726 20.73 -11.15 12.99
N THR A 727 21.41 -11.05 11.84
CA THR A 727 20.90 -10.24 10.72
C THR A 727 19.52 -10.73 10.26
N GLN A 728 19.30 -12.04 10.16
CA GLN A 728 17.97 -12.58 9.82
C GLN A 728 16.91 -12.27 10.88
N TRP A 729 17.27 -12.37 12.16
CA TRP A 729 16.37 -12.00 13.26
C TRP A 729 15.93 -10.53 13.18
N SER A 730 16.88 -9.63 12.91
CA SER A 730 16.60 -8.20 12.71
C SER A 730 15.70 -7.96 11.49
N LEU A 731 15.96 -8.65 10.37
CA LEU A 731 15.14 -8.56 9.15
C LEU A 731 13.70 -9.06 9.37
N TYR A 732 13.53 -10.17 10.09
CA TYR A 732 12.22 -10.69 10.45
C TYR A 732 11.45 -9.72 11.36
N THR A 733 12.10 -9.19 12.40
CA THR A 733 11.51 -8.20 13.30
C THR A 733 11.03 -6.96 12.52
N ARG A 734 11.87 -6.47 11.59
CA ARG A 734 11.52 -5.37 10.69
C ARG A 734 10.34 -5.72 9.78
N TYR A 735 10.32 -6.94 9.24
CA TYR A 735 9.21 -7.45 8.43
C TYR A 735 7.87 -7.44 9.18
N ILE A 736 7.86 -7.83 10.45
CA ILE A 736 6.64 -7.80 11.28
C ILE A 736 6.12 -6.35 11.44
N ILE A 737 7.01 -5.40 11.73
CA ILE A 737 6.62 -3.98 11.83
C ILE A 737 6.05 -3.49 10.49
N ASN A 738 6.73 -3.80 9.37
CA ASN A 738 6.26 -3.48 8.03
C ASN A 738 4.85 -4.01 7.77
N LYS A 739 4.61 -5.28 8.10
CA LYS A 739 3.30 -5.92 7.98
C LYS A 739 2.23 -5.14 8.76
N ARG A 740 2.51 -4.64 9.97
CA ARG A 740 1.52 -3.88 10.77
C ARG A 740 1.21 -2.52 10.20
N ILE A 741 2.20 -1.85 9.62
CA ILE A 741 1.98 -0.59 8.88
C ILE A 741 1.06 -0.87 7.69
N MET A 742 1.29 -1.95 6.94
CA MET A 742 0.48 -2.31 5.78
C MET A 742 -0.96 -2.67 6.13
N GLU A 743 -1.16 -3.40 7.24
CA GLU A 743 -2.50 -3.71 7.76
C GLU A 743 -3.29 -2.42 8.05
N ALA A 744 -2.66 -1.42 8.69
CA ALA A 744 -3.31 -0.16 9.00
C ALA A 744 -3.62 0.68 7.75
N TYR A 745 -2.71 0.72 6.78
CA TYR A 745 -2.91 1.42 5.50
C TYR A 745 -4.03 0.78 4.67
N ARG A 746 -4.10 -0.56 4.65
CA ARG A 746 -5.19 -1.30 4.03
C ARG A 746 -6.54 -0.84 4.58
N GLU A 747 -6.70 -0.70 5.90
CA GLU A 747 -7.98 -0.27 6.48
C GLU A 747 -8.40 1.13 6.02
N ALA A 748 -7.47 2.08 5.93
CA ALA A 748 -7.78 3.42 5.46
C ALA A 748 -8.18 3.44 3.97
N LEU A 749 -7.52 2.65 3.12
CA LEU A 749 -7.86 2.51 1.70
C LEU A 749 -9.22 1.83 1.50
N ILE A 750 -9.51 0.78 2.28
CA ILE A 750 -10.81 0.08 2.20
C ILE A 750 -11.95 1.00 2.65
N ALA A 751 -11.73 1.80 3.69
CA ALA A 751 -12.69 2.79 4.16
C ALA A 751 -12.99 3.85 3.09
N GLY A 752 -12.03 4.21 2.24
CA GLY A 752 -12.22 5.12 1.10
C GLY A 752 -11.39 6.40 1.14
N PHE A 753 -10.35 6.45 1.98
CA PHE A 753 -9.37 7.54 1.97
C PHE A 753 -8.42 7.41 0.77
N PRO A 754 -8.11 8.51 0.05
CA PRO A 754 -7.13 8.48 -1.02
C PRO A 754 -5.71 8.27 -0.46
N PRO A 755 -4.83 7.53 -1.16
CA PRO A 755 -3.45 7.26 -0.73
C PRO A 755 -2.65 8.51 -0.30
N GLU A 756 -2.86 9.64 -0.96
CA GLU A 756 -2.18 10.93 -0.74
C GLU A 756 -2.59 11.61 0.59
N SER A 757 -3.73 11.22 1.14
CA SER A 757 -4.19 11.68 2.46
C SER A 757 -3.68 10.78 3.59
N ILE A 758 -3.30 9.54 3.27
CA ILE A 758 -2.83 8.54 4.23
C ILE A 758 -1.34 8.77 4.49
N ASN A 759 -0.99 9.06 5.74
CA ASN A 759 0.38 9.23 6.21
C ASN A 759 0.73 8.15 7.23
N ALA A 760 2.00 8.09 7.62
CA ALA A 760 2.40 7.51 8.89
C ALA A 760 3.02 8.59 9.76
N HIS A 761 3.07 8.35 11.06
CA HIS A 761 3.89 9.10 11.99
C HIS A 761 4.99 8.14 12.46
N GLN A 762 6.20 8.24 11.90
CA GLN A 762 7.34 7.39 12.23
C GLN A 762 8.56 8.20 12.65
N ILE A 763 9.39 7.67 13.54
CA ILE A 763 10.68 8.27 13.86
C ILE A 763 11.74 7.65 12.96
N PRO A 764 12.44 8.41 12.08
CA PRO A 764 13.52 7.86 11.28
C PRO A 764 14.67 7.32 12.17
N GLU A 765 15.29 6.22 11.75
CA GLU A 765 16.42 5.63 12.46
C GLU A 765 17.58 6.62 12.58
N GLY A 766 18.15 6.77 13.78
CA GLY A 766 19.25 7.70 14.05
C GLY A 766 18.85 9.18 14.18
N ASP A 767 17.60 9.54 13.90
CA ASP A 767 17.08 10.92 14.02
C ASP A 767 16.32 11.19 15.32
N ALA A 768 16.15 10.15 16.16
CA ALA A 768 15.79 10.29 17.56
C ALA A 768 16.84 11.14 18.28
N VAL A 769 16.42 12.16 19.03
CA VAL A 769 17.35 12.97 19.83
C VAL A 769 18.01 12.06 20.87
N GLY A 770 19.30 11.76 20.67
CA GLY A 770 20.08 10.95 21.60
C GLY A 770 20.04 11.55 23.01
N GLY A 771 19.69 10.72 24.00
CA GLY A 771 19.50 11.12 25.40
C GLY A 771 18.06 11.49 25.78
N PHE A 772 17.11 11.52 24.82
CA PHE A 772 15.70 11.85 25.07
C PHE A 772 14.76 10.62 25.04
N LEU A 773 15.13 9.58 24.31
CA LEU A 773 14.35 8.34 24.08
C LEU A 773 15.09 7.07 24.58
N GLY A 774 15.95 7.19 25.59
CA GLY A 774 16.77 6.06 26.07
C GLY A 774 17.94 5.71 25.15
N GLU A 775 18.63 4.60 25.40
CA GLU A 775 19.73 4.10 24.56
C GLU A 775 19.18 3.71 23.18
N ALA A 776 19.22 4.67 22.24
CA ALA A 776 18.71 4.60 20.87
C ALA A 776 19.45 3.58 19.94
N HIS A 777 19.98 2.48 20.48
CA HIS A 777 20.78 1.50 19.74
C HIS A 777 20.00 0.24 19.34
N THR A 778 18.71 0.10 19.71
CA THR A 778 17.93 -1.13 19.51
C THR A 778 16.65 -0.99 18.67
N ARG A 779 16.29 0.22 18.23
CA ARG A 779 15.04 0.50 17.49
C ARG A 779 15.12 0.10 16.02
N LEU A 780 14.08 -0.57 15.53
CA LEU A 780 13.79 -0.77 14.10
C LEU A 780 12.56 0.06 13.74
N SER A 781 12.72 1.05 12.85
CA SER A 781 11.64 1.96 12.44
C SER A 781 11.64 2.11 10.92
N PRO A 782 10.96 1.19 10.21
CA PRO A 782 11.09 1.07 8.78
C PRO A 782 10.32 2.18 8.05
N THR A 783 11.00 3.30 7.84
CA THR A 783 10.50 4.42 7.03
C THR A 783 10.48 4.09 5.53
N ASP A 784 11.26 3.11 5.10
CA ASP A 784 11.35 2.66 3.71
C ASP A 784 10.05 2.06 3.20
N VAL A 785 9.37 1.23 4.01
CA VAL A 785 8.08 0.65 3.61
C VAL A 785 7.04 1.73 3.41
N VAL A 786 7.04 2.77 4.25
CA VAL A 786 6.14 3.92 4.13
C VAL A 786 6.42 4.68 2.83
N SER A 787 7.70 4.93 2.51
CA SER A 787 8.07 5.64 1.29
C SER A 787 7.66 4.87 0.02
N ILE A 788 7.83 3.56 -0.06
CA ILE A 788 7.58 2.83 -1.32
C ILE A 788 6.11 2.47 -1.57
N CYS A 789 5.22 2.63 -0.58
CA CYS A 789 3.80 2.28 -0.70
C CYS A 789 2.99 3.21 -1.61
N GLY A 790 3.57 4.34 -2.02
CA GLY A 790 2.87 5.34 -2.83
C GLY A 790 1.80 6.11 -2.04
N THR A 791 1.84 6.05 -0.72
CA THR A 791 1.08 6.91 0.19
C THR A 791 1.90 8.15 0.55
N ALA A 792 1.32 9.06 1.31
CA ALA A 792 2.05 10.18 1.88
C ALA A 792 2.93 9.73 3.07
N TYR A 793 3.94 10.54 3.42
CA TYR A 793 4.94 10.22 4.44
C TYR A 793 4.73 11.08 5.69
N GLY A 794 5.15 10.60 6.86
CA GLY A 794 5.23 11.49 8.00
C GLY A 794 6.11 10.98 9.12
N GLY A 795 6.39 11.87 10.06
CA GLY A 795 7.30 11.52 11.14
C GLY A 795 7.52 12.59 12.20
N THR A 796 8.43 12.25 13.10
CA THR A 796 8.85 13.08 14.23
C THR A 796 10.15 13.80 13.89
N ARG A 797 10.23 15.10 14.17
CA ARG A 797 11.46 15.86 13.97
C ARG A 797 11.70 16.92 15.04
N TYR A 798 12.74 16.71 15.84
CA TYR A 798 13.27 17.68 16.78
C TYR A 798 14.66 18.18 16.40
N GLY A 799 14.86 19.49 16.36
CA GLY A 799 16.12 20.14 16.01
C GLY A 799 16.22 20.58 14.55
N ILE A 800 17.18 21.47 14.29
CA ILE A 800 17.47 22.02 12.95
C ILE A 800 18.12 20.98 12.03
N ILE A 801 17.68 20.89 10.78
CA ILE A 801 18.23 20.04 9.71
C ILE A 801 18.35 20.70 8.34
N TYR A 802 17.81 21.91 8.12
CA TYR A 802 17.85 22.54 6.79
C TYR A 802 19.29 22.78 6.28
N ASN A 803 20.27 22.81 7.19
CA ASN A 803 21.69 22.96 6.90
C ASN A 803 22.40 21.62 6.55
N ASN A 804 21.72 20.48 6.70
CA ASN A 804 22.25 19.17 6.34
C ASN A 804 21.73 18.75 4.95
N PRO A 805 22.59 18.64 3.93
CA PRO A 805 22.16 18.25 2.58
C PRO A 805 21.68 16.80 2.46
N ASN A 806 21.95 15.94 3.45
CA ASN A 806 21.62 14.51 3.44
C ASN A 806 20.57 14.14 4.50
N ASN A 807 19.63 15.03 4.80
CA ASN A 807 18.56 14.72 5.75
C ASN A 807 17.42 13.90 5.09
N PHE A 808 16.56 13.29 5.92
CA PHE A 808 15.48 12.42 5.43
C PHE A 808 14.49 13.13 4.50
N LEU A 809 14.18 14.43 4.72
CA LEU A 809 13.30 15.17 3.83
C LEU A 809 13.93 15.38 2.45
N ALA A 810 15.24 15.64 2.39
CA ALA A 810 15.94 15.75 1.11
C ALA A 810 15.87 14.42 0.32
N LEU A 811 16.00 13.29 1.01
CA LEU A 811 15.88 11.95 0.41
C LEU A 811 14.44 11.66 -0.05
N SER A 812 13.46 11.91 0.81
CA SER A 812 12.03 11.76 0.51
C SER A 812 11.64 12.63 -0.69
N TYR A 813 12.06 13.89 -0.69
CA TYR A 813 11.82 14.85 -1.76
C TYR A 813 12.44 14.43 -3.09
N ALA A 814 13.70 14.00 -3.08
CA ALA A 814 14.38 13.47 -4.26
C ALA A 814 13.71 12.18 -4.79
N SER A 815 13.06 11.44 -3.90
CA SER A 815 12.30 10.22 -4.22
C SER A 815 10.84 10.47 -4.61
N GLY A 816 10.40 11.74 -4.68
CA GLY A 816 9.05 12.10 -5.15
C GLY A 816 7.97 12.21 -4.07
N HIS A 817 8.33 12.19 -2.78
CA HIS A 817 7.38 12.37 -1.69
C HIS A 817 7.16 13.85 -1.38
N TYR A 818 6.08 14.41 -1.94
CA TYR A 818 5.73 15.84 -1.81
C TYR A 818 4.67 16.15 -0.75
N ASN A 819 4.18 15.11 -0.07
CA ASN A 819 3.22 15.22 1.01
C ASN A 819 3.81 14.55 2.24
N THR A 820 4.43 15.38 3.10
CA THR A 820 5.00 14.99 4.38
C THR A 820 4.24 15.66 5.52
N THR A 821 3.86 14.91 6.55
CA THR A 821 3.29 15.45 7.79
C THR A 821 4.24 15.24 8.96
N LEU A 822 4.54 16.29 9.73
CA LEU A 822 5.31 16.15 10.96
C LEU A 822 4.35 16.12 12.15
N GLY A 823 4.08 14.90 12.64
CA GLY A 823 3.17 14.64 13.77
C GLY A 823 3.73 15.12 15.11
N GLU A 824 5.05 15.29 15.17
CA GLU A 824 5.76 15.93 16.26
C GLU A 824 6.92 16.75 15.69
N TYR A 825 6.95 18.04 16.02
CA TYR A 825 7.97 18.95 15.54
C TYR A 825 8.38 20.02 16.56
N SER A 826 9.69 20.27 16.67
CA SER A 826 10.22 21.56 17.10
C SER A 826 11.64 21.75 16.58
N SER A 827 11.99 22.97 16.17
CA SER A 827 13.36 23.37 15.84
C SER A 827 14.33 23.27 17.02
N LEU A 828 13.81 23.25 18.26
CA LEU A 828 14.55 23.40 19.53
C LEU A 828 15.38 24.69 19.62
N SER A 829 15.21 25.64 18.70
CA SER A 829 15.97 26.88 18.68
C SER A 829 15.29 27.95 19.53
N GLY A 830 16.10 28.71 20.28
CA GLY A 830 15.65 29.96 20.89
C GLY A 830 15.64 31.15 19.92
N SER A 831 16.12 30.96 18.68
CA SER A 831 16.14 31.96 17.61
C SER A 831 14.93 31.75 16.70
N TRP A 832 14.06 32.76 16.61
CA TRP A 832 12.92 32.72 15.68
C TRP A 832 13.37 32.71 14.22
N ILE A 833 14.56 33.23 13.91
CA ILE A 833 15.12 33.26 12.56
C ILE A 833 15.46 31.83 12.12
N ASP A 834 16.15 31.07 12.97
CA ASP A 834 16.55 29.69 12.63
C ASP A 834 15.31 28.78 12.51
N ALA A 835 14.33 28.96 13.40
CA ALA A 835 13.05 28.25 13.34
C ALA A 835 12.29 28.61 12.05
N TYR A 836 12.32 29.87 11.62
CA TYR A 836 11.72 30.31 10.37
C TYR A 836 12.43 29.72 9.14
N GLU A 837 13.77 29.73 9.09
CA GLU A 837 14.53 29.10 8.00
C GLU A 837 14.23 27.60 7.88
N GLN A 838 14.07 26.92 9.02
CA GLN A 838 13.65 25.52 9.06
C GLN A 838 12.25 25.31 8.46
N LEU A 839 11.28 26.17 8.79
CA LEU A 839 9.92 26.10 8.26
C LEU A 839 9.85 26.42 6.76
N VAL A 840 10.61 27.41 6.29
CA VAL A 840 10.74 27.72 4.84
C VAL A 840 11.32 26.50 4.11
N TYR A 841 12.36 25.88 4.66
CA TYR A 841 12.91 24.64 4.12
C TYR A 841 11.86 23.54 4.04
N PHE A 842 11.08 23.32 5.10
CA PHE A 842 9.99 22.33 5.12
C PHE A 842 8.91 22.59 4.07
N ARG A 843 8.39 23.82 4.00
CA ARG A 843 7.40 24.23 3.00
C ARG A 843 7.88 23.96 1.56
N ASN A 844 9.16 24.20 1.31
CA ASN A 844 9.79 24.01 0.00
C ASN A 844 10.29 22.57 -0.26
N ASN A 845 10.13 21.64 0.68
CA ASN A 845 10.56 20.24 0.54
C ASN A 845 9.44 19.24 0.88
N GLY A 846 8.18 19.63 0.67
CA GLY A 846 7.04 18.71 0.65
C GLY A 846 6.35 18.53 2.00
N VAL A 847 6.74 19.26 3.05
CA VAL A 847 5.99 19.24 4.32
C VAL A 847 4.70 20.03 4.15
N LYS A 848 3.55 19.42 4.47
CA LYS A 848 2.22 20.05 4.43
C LYS A 848 1.67 20.38 5.81
N PHE A 849 2.19 19.76 6.87
CA PHE A 849 1.66 19.91 8.22
C PHE A 849 2.76 19.81 9.27
N THR A 850 2.71 20.65 10.30
CA THR A 850 3.52 20.53 11.52
C THR A 850 2.67 20.63 12.79
N HIS A 851 2.76 19.61 13.63
CA HIS A 851 2.29 19.68 15.01
C HIS A 851 3.46 20.09 15.91
N VAL A 852 3.42 21.34 16.39
CA VAL A 852 4.50 21.89 17.20
C VAL A 852 4.40 21.38 18.64
N LEU A 853 5.36 20.55 19.04
CA LEU A 853 5.53 20.03 20.40
C LEU A 853 6.91 20.47 20.92
N VAL A 854 6.94 21.25 22.00
CA VAL A 854 8.21 21.68 22.62
C VAL A 854 8.55 20.70 23.75
N PRO A 855 9.60 19.89 23.62
CA PRO A 855 9.87 18.76 24.52
C PRO A 855 10.61 19.22 25.78
N TYR A 856 10.09 20.23 26.45
CA TYR A 856 10.58 20.75 27.72
C TYR A 856 9.41 20.92 28.68
N ASP A 857 9.70 20.92 29.99
CA ASP A 857 8.69 21.25 30.99
C ASP A 857 8.10 22.64 30.70
N SER A 858 6.76 22.72 30.62
CA SER A 858 6.05 23.96 30.26
C SER A 858 6.33 25.15 31.19
N SER A 859 6.77 24.87 32.42
CA SER A 859 7.16 25.89 33.40
C SER A 859 8.58 26.45 33.16
N SER A 860 9.43 25.72 32.43
CA SER A 860 10.85 26.04 32.22
C SER A 860 11.06 27.28 31.34
N ALA A 861 12.22 27.94 31.53
CA ALA A 861 12.62 29.06 30.69
C ALA A 861 12.91 28.61 29.24
N GLN A 862 13.47 27.40 29.09
CA GLN A 862 13.76 26.78 27.81
C GLN A 862 12.48 26.58 26.98
N TYR A 863 11.43 26.00 27.58
CA TYR A 863 10.13 25.85 26.93
C TYR A 863 9.59 27.19 26.42
N LYS A 864 9.59 28.22 27.29
CA LYS A 864 9.08 29.55 26.92
C LYS A 864 9.88 30.17 25.78
N ASN A 865 11.21 30.05 25.82
CA ASN A 865 12.09 30.59 24.79
C ASN A 865 11.83 29.92 23.44
N VAL A 866 11.80 28.59 23.39
CA VAL A 866 11.56 27.84 22.14
C VAL A 866 10.14 28.03 21.64
N SER A 867 9.12 27.92 22.50
CA SER A 867 7.71 28.11 22.11
C SER A 867 7.46 29.51 21.52
N ASN A 868 8.06 30.55 22.09
CA ASN A 868 7.97 31.90 21.52
C ASN A 868 8.69 32.03 20.18
N ALA A 869 9.84 31.38 20.00
CA ALA A 869 10.56 31.36 18.72
C ALA A 869 9.73 30.66 17.62
N GLU A 870 9.13 29.51 17.91
CA GLU A 870 8.25 28.78 16.97
C GLU A 870 7.04 29.63 16.56
N LYS A 871 6.36 30.27 17.52
CA LYS A 871 5.21 31.14 17.24
C LYS A 871 5.60 32.33 16.36
N ALA A 872 6.72 32.98 16.66
CA ALA A 872 7.21 34.10 15.85
C ALA A 872 7.60 33.65 14.43
N ALA A 873 8.22 32.48 14.29
CA ALA A 873 8.58 31.90 13.01
C ALA A 873 7.35 31.57 12.15
N ILE A 874 6.33 30.95 12.73
CA ILE A 874 5.07 30.63 12.04
C ILE A 874 4.32 31.91 11.64
N GLY A 875 4.26 32.90 12.54
CA GLY A 875 3.68 34.21 12.22
C GLY A 875 4.40 34.90 11.05
N MET A 876 5.72 34.75 10.93
CA MET A 876 6.46 35.26 9.76
C MET A 876 6.13 34.46 8.50
N LEU A 877 6.06 33.13 8.58
CA LEU A 877 5.68 32.28 7.46
C LEU A 877 4.27 32.60 6.93
N GLN A 878 3.30 32.85 7.82
CA GLN A 878 1.95 33.31 7.47
C GLN A 878 1.97 34.68 6.79
N LYS A 879 2.82 35.60 7.26
CA LYS A 879 2.95 36.93 6.67
C LYS A 879 3.54 36.90 5.26
N ASP A 880 4.48 35.99 4.99
CA ASP A 880 5.02 35.82 3.65
C ASP A 880 3.97 35.27 2.68
N ASN A 881 3.08 34.40 3.19
CA ASN A 881 1.93 33.87 2.48
C ASN A 881 2.29 33.25 1.11
N GLU A 882 3.39 32.50 1.06
CA GLU A 882 3.82 31.83 -0.17
C GLU A 882 3.29 30.40 -0.22
N PRO A 883 2.79 29.93 -1.37
CA PRO A 883 2.36 28.55 -1.56
C PRO A 883 3.51 27.55 -1.42
N ARG A 884 3.20 26.30 -1.09
CA ARG A 884 4.15 25.19 -1.25
C ARG A 884 4.51 25.04 -2.73
N THR A 885 5.79 25.23 -3.06
CA THR A 885 6.26 25.29 -4.46
C THR A 885 6.48 23.93 -5.11
N VAL A 886 6.26 22.84 -4.37
CA VAL A 886 6.66 21.49 -4.78
C VAL A 886 5.48 20.55 -5.04
N SER A 887 4.31 20.93 -4.56
CA SER A 887 3.16 20.03 -4.49
C SER A 887 2.22 20.20 -5.67
N THR A 888 2.20 21.38 -6.30
CA THR A 888 1.40 21.58 -7.51
C THR A 888 2.12 22.49 -8.52
N GLY A 889 1.54 22.59 -9.72
CA GLY A 889 2.05 23.39 -10.84
C GLY A 889 1.46 22.90 -12.16
N GLY A 890 0.70 23.76 -12.83
CA GLY A 890 0.02 23.44 -14.07
C GLY A 890 -0.99 22.30 -13.93
N THR A 891 -1.75 22.08 -14.97
CA THR A 891 -2.68 20.96 -15.06
C THR A 891 -2.44 20.19 -16.35
N GLY A 892 -2.65 18.87 -16.29
CA GLY A 892 -2.41 17.95 -17.38
C GLY A 892 -3.71 17.39 -17.95
N ALA A 893 -3.76 16.06 -18.11
CA ALA A 893 -4.94 15.38 -18.59
C ALA A 893 -6.15 15.59 -17.65
N MET A 894 -7.35 15.63 -18.25
CA MET A 894 -8.61 15.69 -17.50
C MET A 894 -9.58 14.66 -18.04
N HIS A 895 -10.33 14.04 -17.14
CA HIS A 895 -11.26 12.98 -17.46
C HIS A 895 -12.60 13.19 -16.75
N PRO A 896 -13.73 13.22 -17.48
CA PRO A 896 -15.03 13.21 -16.86
C PRO A 896 -15.34 11.81 -16.30
N VAL A 897 -15.94 11.77 -15.12
CA VAL A 897 -16.44 10.55 -14.48
C VAL A 897 -17.94 10.68 -14.28
N TYR A 898 -18.68 9.74 -14.86
CA TYR A 898 -20.13 9.59 -14.71
C TYR A 898 -20.43 8.30 -13.93
N ARG A 899 -20.98 8.41 -12.72
CA ARG A 899 -21.29 7.25 -11.85
C ARG A 899 -22.63 7.42 -11.15
N GLY A 900 -23.66 6.76 -11.69
CA GLY A 900 -25.01 6.85 -11.14
C GLY A 900 -25.52 8.29 -11.21
N ASP A 901 -25.81 8.87 -10.04
CA ASP A 901 -26.20 10.26 -9.85
C ASP A 901 -25.04 11.22 -9.60
N LYS A 902 -23.81 10.71 -9.39
CA LYS A 902 -22.61 11.52 -9.16
C LYS A 902 -21.81 11.71 -10.45
N SER A 903 -21.43 12.95 -10.72
CA SER A 903 -20.56 13.33 -11.84
C SER A 903 -19.47 14.27 -11.35
N TYR A 904 -18.22 14.02 -11.73
CA TYR A 904 -17.07 14.84 -11.35
C TYR A 904 -15.95 14.72 -12.39
N ASN A 905 -15.04 15.70 -12.38
CA ASN A 905 -13.86 15.69 -13.23
C ASN A 905 -12.65 15.26 -12.40
N ILE A 906 -11.82 14.38 -12.97
CA ILE A 906 -10.48 14.10 -12.45
C ILE A 906 -9.49 14.95 -13.23
N VAL A 907 -8.65 15.69 -12.51
CA VAL A 907 -7.67 16.61 -13.10
C VAL A 907 -6.28 16.22 -12.64
N GLN A 908 -5.39 15.95 -13.60
CA GLN A 908 -4.00 15.71 -13.31
C GLN A 908 -3.30 17.00 -12.87
N LEU A 909 -2.68 16.99 -11.69
CA LEU A 909 -1.89 18.11 -11.15
C LEU A 909 -0.39 17.89 -11.40
N GLY A 910 0.37 18.97 -11.63
CA GLY A 910 1.84 18.90 -11.63
C GLY A 910 2.52 18.59 -12.98
N ASP A 911 1.86 18.89 -14.12
CA ASP A 911 2.36 18.54 -15.47
C ASP A 911 3.62 19.33 -15.90
N SER A 912 3.95 20.43 -15.21
CA SER A 912 5.16 21.21 -15.47
C SER A 912 6.37 20.66 -14.71
N ASP A 913 7.17 19.83 -15.36
CA ASP A 913 8.61 19.61 -15.10
C ASP A 913 9.07 19.06 -13.72
N LYS A 914 8.20 18.76 -12.75
CA LYS A 914 8.64 18.27 -11.43
C LYS A 914 8.33 16.77 -11.26
N ASN A 915 9.39 15.94 -11.32
CA ASN A 915 9.48 14.54 -10.86
C ASN A 915 8.12 13.85 -10.69
N GLY A 916 7.53 13.46 -11.81
CA GLY A 916 6.17 12.92 -11.92
C GLY A 916 6.00 11.54 -11.31
N LEU A 917 6.01 11.45 -9.98
CA LEU A 917 5.41 10.35 -9.25
C LEU A 917 3.95 10.74 -8.99
N LEU A 918 3.15 10.41 -10.00
CA LEU A 918 1.69 10.41 -10.11
C LEU A 918 0.96 10.76 -8.81
N LYS A 919 0.48 12.00 -8.75
CA LYS A 919 -0.53 12.52 -7.82
C LYS A 919 -1.89 12.25 -8.46
N SER A 920 -2.84 11.62 -7.76
CA SER A 920 -4.24 11.59 -8.19
C SER A 920 -4.89 12.97 -8.07
#